data_AF-A0A818TJQ1-F1
#
_entry.id   AF-A0A818TJQ1-F1
#
_cell.length_a   1.000
_cell.length_b   1.000
_cell.length_c   1.000
_cell.angle_alpha   90.00
_cell.angle_beta   90.00
_cell.angle_gamma   90.00
#
_symmetry.space_group_name_H-M   'P 1'
#
loop_
_entity.id
_entity.type
_entity.pdbx_description
1 polymer ?
#
loop_
_entity_poly.entity_id
_entity_poly.type
_entity_poly.pdbx_seq_one_letter_code
_entity_poly.pdbx_strand_id
1 'polypeptide(L)'
;MTKEIIQQLSHLHKIIHQLNIRQSDYTSEVTKEYGYLKFDENEFDSTTRLSQYIRLALQTNAKTVVEFLQHGWCLPTPDLIISVIGGGKQCNISAHLRKIFQRGLVAAAATTNAWLITSGTNVGIAKEVGEALSNYRYKNRKHGLDVPCIGICTWDYTAGNQQLQCQHIETPSPDDADLNKTIDLLKHKRRSRTESIQMDMVEDKYIRSYSVKHLDGKHYDLEPNHTHFLLFDGNSSNVDTVLVQRAQIEKYLRRMDMQTSIGNMLIPPVMILAEGGPFSIRTICEALQSSTPLVVVKGSGRAADLVADLHLFFSRIEINNKYETKQVYRTQLSPLEEDELNSIFEKNRRNKNKWIDDVKDSLCQILYERIQLVVIFEFDSPRHHGNLEDAILEALINAAKFSGDNLDEQQCRVAELKLAMAWQNFDYAQKHILTDATITEWKESDLCQALIDALRRDYVDFVELLMDYGTPLEKLTLNNLEQLYASSNIDNGLPIENKDKNLSIRDSYYSCYFPNQLQTSRIILNKDQPLGQNARREFFLWAIFLDRYELARYLCSKTWNQSVASLIAAQIYRQAITMALHSETKQHYENNASQFDRDALFIVDRCFDHDEYFAVDLLKQPAVAFDNVQPLKLAEQAKCRAFLASKCVQKYLDEKWYGHINYKRPVINLQIFFCSLFIPLIPIFCIFLPYVHEHPQIIPNNKNHLKSRNPFIIRNIITSDRDPTDERIRWSKKLIYFYKAPIVRFCYNVIFLGLFLGLFSFVLLIDYLPVNIHYGQQSNITNFPLPITEIILHVCVWTLIMEESRQFILMEYQKYISDMWNLINVAAIILYLIAFITRFIPNETFFIISKIFLNLDLIVWFVGTLHLFAAFERLGPKLVMIFNTMKDLFFFVCFILIFLCGFSITSWSLITSASQVHW
;
A
#
# COMPACT_ATOMS: atom_id res chain seq x y z
N MET A 1 7.61 26.73 -7.07
CA MET A 1 8.92 26.19 -7.51
C MET A 1 9.97 27.28 -7.77
N THR A 2 10.07 27.93 -8.94
CA THR A 2 11.21 28.84 -9.24
C THR A 2 11.41 30.00 -8.24
N LYS A 3 10.33 30.65 -7.78
CA LYS A 3 10.43 31.70 -6.74
C LYS A 3 10.92 31.17 -5.39
N GLU A 4 10.47 30.00 -4.96
CA GLU A 4 10.93 29.37 -3.70
C GLU A 4 12.39 28.93 -3.80
N ILE A 5 12.84 28.47 -4.97
CA ILE A 5 14.24 28.08 -5.21
C ILE A 5 15.16 29.31 -5.12
N ILE A 6 14.79 30.45 -5.71
CA ILE A 6 15.55 31.71 -5.57
C ILE A 6 15.51 32.21 -4.11
N GLN A 7 14.38 32.05 -3.42
CA GLN A 7 14.24 32.43 -2.02
C GLN A 7 15.07 31.52 -1.09
N GLN A 8 15.15 30.22 -1.36
CA GLN A 8 16.00 29.27 -0.64
C GLN A 8 17.49 29.47 -0.96
N LEU A 9 17.88 29.67 -2.23
CA LEU A 9 19.28 29.95 -2.61
C LEU A 9 19.76 31.27 -2.01
N SER A 10 18.95 32.33 -2.02
CA SER A 10 19.29 33.59 -1.33
C SER A 10 19.29 33.45 0.19
N HIS A 11 18.52 32.52 0.77
CA HIS A 11 18.59 32.18 2.19
C HIS A 11 19.86 31.38 2.52
N LEU A 12 20.28 30.47 1.65
CA LEU A 12 21.49 29.65 1.80
C LEU A 12 22.75 30.51 1.64
N HIS A 13 22.76 31.43 0.66
CA HIS A 13 23.77 32.48 0.55
C HIS A 13 23.79 33.39 1.81
N LYS A 14 22.63 33.77 2.35
CA LYS A 14 22.56 34.51 3.62
C LYS A 14 23.07 33.70 4.81
N ILE A 15 22.83 32.39 4.87
CA ILE A 15 23.33 31.51 5.93
C ILE A 15 24.86 31.41 5.86
N ILE A 16 25.41 31.17 4.67
CA ILE A 16 26.87 31.19 4.43
C ILE A 16 27.47 32.54 4.82
N HIS A 17 26.77 33.65 4.52
CA HIS A 17 27.19 35.00 4.89
C HIS A 17 26.93 35.35 6.38
N GLN A 18 26.16 34.55 7.12
CA GLN A 18 25.87 34.64 8.56
C GLN A 18 26.74 33.73 9.42
N LEU A 19 27.44 32.75 8.83
CA LEU A 19 28.61 32.09 9.45
C LEU A 19 29.76 33.08 9.70
N ASN A 20 29.64 34.30 9.17
CA ASN A 20 30.60 35.40 9.22
C ASN A 20 30.12 36.44 10.25
N ILE A 21 31.05 37.06 11.02
CA ILE A 21 30.84 38.20 11.98
C ILE A 21 30.25 37.74 13.34
N ARG A 22 30.77 37.97 14.56
CA ARG A 22 31.79 38.85 15.22
C ARG A 22 32.11 38.21 16.62
N GLN A 23 33.12 38.52 17.44
CA GLN A 23 34.37 39.34 17.48
C GLN A 23 35.13 38.85 18.75
N SER A 24 36.44 39.04 19.03
CA SER A 24 37.55 39.76 18.38
C SER A 24 38.81 38.86 18.33
N ASP A 25 40.01 39.48 18.34
CA ASP A 25 41.36 38.90 18.56
C ASP A 25 41.87 37.85 17.56
N TYR A 26 40.99 37.28 16.74
CA TYR A 26 41.33 36.39 15.63
C TYR A 26 40.77 36.93 14.31
N THR A 27 41.57 36.89 13.26
CA THR A 27 41.19 37.27 11.89
C THR A 27 40.27 36.22 11.30
N SER A 28 38.96 36.46 11.32
CA SER A 28 37.96 35.56 10.73
C SER A 28 37.99 35.65 9.20
N GLU A 29 38.69 34.72 8.55
CA GLU A 29 38.52 34.46 7.12
C GLU A 29 37.25 33.65 6.84
N VAL A 30 36.73 33.75 5.62
CA VAL A 30 35.67 32.85 5.13
C VAL A 30 36.26 31.43 5.03
N THR A 31 35.52 30.42 5.49
CA THR A 31 35.96 29.01 5.44
C THR A 31 36.09 28.54 3.98
N LYS A 32 37.29 28.05 3.63
CA LYS A 32 37.64 27.62 2.25
C LYS A 32 37.64 26.09 2.13
N GLU A 33 37.59 25.39 3.26
CA GLU A 33 37.73 23.95 3.39
C GLU A 33 36.36 23.30 3.61
N TYR A 34 35.69 23.04 2.50
CA TYR A 34 34.47 22.24 2.42
C TYR A 34 34.48 21.41 1.14
N GLY A 35 33.76 20.28 1.13
CA GLY A 35 33.66 19.42 -0.04
C GLY A 35 33.35 17.97 0.29
N TYR A 36 33.92 17.08 -0.53
CA TYR A 36 33.69 15.65 -0.49
C TYR A 36 35.01 14.89 -0.29
N LEU A 37 35.06 13.98 0.68
CA LEU A 37 36.18 13.10 0.95
C LEU A 37 36.01 11.77 0.22
N LYS A 38 37.06 11.34 -0.46
CA LYS A 38 37.26 10.00 -1.00
C LYS A 38 38.38 9.34 -0.19
N PHE A 39 38.10 8.20 0.44
CA PHE A 39 39.11 7.44 1.19
C PHE A 39 39.82 6.42 0.30
N ASP A 40 41.14 6.37 0.35
CA ASP A 40 41.95 5.56 -0.56
C ASP A 40 41.98 4.05 -0.23
N GLU A 41 41.72 3.65 1.02
CA GLU A 41 41.87 2.26 1.49
C GLU A 41 40.79 1.27 0.99
N ASN A 42 39.78 1.73 0.25
CA ASN A 42 38.65 0.90 -0.20
C ASN A 42 38.91 0.17 -1.54
N GLU A 43 40.07 -0.47 -1.70
CA GLU A 43 40.43 -1.20 -2.94
C GLU A 43 39.47 -2.34 -3.32
N PHE A 44 38.71 -2.88 -2.35
CA PHE A 44 37.79 -4.01 -2.55
C PHE A 44 36.33 -3.64 -2.86
N ASP A 45 35.96 -2.35 -2.88
CA ASP A 45 34.59 -1.93 -3.17
C ASP A 45 34.50 -0.95 -4.34
N SER A 46 34.00 -1.44 -5.48
CA SER A 46 33.81 -0.71 -6.73
C SER A 46 32.68 0.34 -6.69
N THR A 47 32.33 0.85 -5.50
CA THR A 47 31.39 1.94 -5.30
C THR A 47 32.08 3.03 -4.48
N THR A 48 32.80 3.90 -5.17
CA THR A 48 33.49 5.06 -4.62
C THR A 48 32.48 6.06 -4.04
N ARG A 49 32.15 5.81 -2.78
CA ARG A 49 31.32 6.65 -1.91
C ARG A 49 32.09 7.90 -1.51
N LEU A 50 31.38 9.02 -1.44
CA LEU A 50 31.90 10.27 -0.92
C LEU A 50 31.31 10.60 0.46
N SER A 51 32.15 11.06 1.39
CA SER A 51 31.72 11.60 2.69
C SER A 51 31.81 13.13 2.67
N GLN A 52 30.77 13.85 3.09
CA GLN A 52 30.80 15.32 3.06
C GLN A 52 31.56 15.89 4.27
N TYR A 53 32.31 16.97 4.09
CA TYR A 53 33.00 17.66 5.18
C TYR A 53 32.90 19.19 5.09
N ILE A 54 32.94 19.84 6.26
CA ILE A 54 33.06 21.29 6.39
C ILE A 54 33.91 21.66 7.62
N ARG A 55 34.80 22.63 7.44
CA ARG A 55 35.54 23.30 8.52
C ARG A 55 34.70 24.44 9.11
N LEU A 56 34.63 24.52 10.43
CA LEU A 56 33.81 25.48 11.19
C LEU A 56 34.60 26.11 12.34
N ALA A 57 34.26 27.36 12.68
CA ALA A 57 34.86 28.06 13.81
C ALA A 57 34.19 27.65 15.15
N LEU A 58 34.94 27.69 16.25
CA LEU A 58 34.43 27.39 17.60
C LEU A 58 33.28 28.29 18.10
N GLN A 59 33.04 29.42 17.44
CA GLN A 59 31.98 30.37 17.80
C GLN A 59 30.73 30.24 16.89
N THR A 60 30.75 29.32 15.92
CA THR A 60 29.60 29.10 15.03
C THR A 60 28.37 28.65 15.84
N ASN A 61 27.23 29.28 15.58
CA ASN A 61 25.99 28.97 16.28
C ASN A 61 25.43 27.61 15.82
N ALA A 62 25.11 26.74 16.77
CA ALA A 62 24.46 25.44 16.53
C ALA A 62 23.22 25.53 15.62
N LYS A 63 22.46 26.64 15.68
CA LYS A 63 21.34 26.88 14.76
C LYS A 63 21.79 26.85 13.29
N THR A 64 22.83 27.63 12.98
CA THR A 64 23.35 27.79 11.61
C THR A 64 23.95 26.47 11.10
N VAL A 65 24.57 25.68 11.99
CA VAL A 65 25.05 24.33 11.66
C VAL A 65 23.89 23.42 11.26
N VAL A 66 22.81 23.35 12.06
CA VAL A 66 21.69 22.44 11.76
C VAL A 66 20.88 22.89 10.53
N GLU A 67 20.67 24.19 10.33
CA GLU A 67 20.09 24.71 9.08
C GLU A 67 20.93 24.32 7.86
N PHE A 68 22.28 24.32 7.98
CA PHE A 68 23.18 23.84 6.94
C PHE A 68 23.11 22.31 6.74
N LEU A 69 22.99 21.50 7.79
CA LEU A 69 22.77 20.05 7.65
C LEU A 69 21.48 19.75 6.84
N GLN A 70 20.39 20.43 7.18
CA GLN A 70 19.06 20.20 6.57
C GLN A 70 18.92 20.78 5.16
N HIS A 71 19.49 21.96 4.89
CA HIS A 71 19.32 22.68 3.62
C HIS A 71 20.54 22.65 2.70
N GLY A 72 21.76 22.63 3.26
CA GLY A 72 23.01 22.54 2.51
C GLY A 72 23.33 21.10 2.10
N TRP A 73 23.40 20.19 3.07
CA TRP A 73 23.61 18.76 2.84
C TRP A 73 22.33 17.97 2.53
N CYS A 74 21.17 18.64 2.54
CA CYS A 74 19.85 18.04 2.25
C CYS A 74 19.48 16.86 3.16
N LEU A 75 20.04 16.79 4.37
CA LEU A 75 19.72 15.72 5.32
C LEU A 75 18.24 15.79 5.77
N PRO A 76 17.53 14.65 5.81
CA PRO A 76 16.23 14.58 6.46
C PRO A 76 16.35 14.92 7.95
N THR A 77 15.35 15.61 8.49
CA THR A 77 15.19 15.82 9.93
C THR A 77 15.12 14.46 10.65
N PRO A 78 15.91 14.20 11.71
CA PRO A 78 15.89 12.91 12.37
C PRO A 78 14.66 12.74 13.27
N ASP A 79 14.29 11.48 13.52
CA ASP A 79 13.24 11.13 14.50
C ASP A 79 13.83 10.63 15.83
N LEU A 80 15.16 10.46 15.88
CA LEU A 80 15.96 10.14 17.06
C LEU A 80 17.39 10.69 16.89
N ILE A 81 18.03 11.10 17.98
CA ILE A 81 19.48 11.41 17.99
C ILE A 81 20.18 10.39 18.87
N ILE A 82 21.11 9.62 18.30
CA ILE A 82 21.93 8.67 19.07
C ILE A 82 23.35 9.22 19.20
N SER A 83 23.66 9.72 20.38
CA SER A 83 24.95 10.30 20.74
C SER A 83 25.86 9.20 21.32
N VAL A 84 26.76 8.62 20.50
CA VAL A 84 27.67 7.56 20.94
C VAL A 84 28.94 8.17 21.53
N ILE A 85 29.30 7.73 22.73
CA ILE A 85 30.48 8.15 23.50
C ILE A 85 31.23 6.92 24.00
N GLY A 86 32.57 6.99 24.00
CA GLY A 86 33.41 5.89 24.43
C GLY A 86 34.88 6.28 24.53
N GLY A 87 35.77 5.28 24.51
CA GLY A 87 37.21 5.50 24.55
C GLY A 87 37.75 6.14 23.27
N GLY A 88 38.58 7.18 23.41
CA GLY A 88 39.37 7.79 22.33
C GLY A 88 40.72 7.11 22.08
N LYS A 89 40.93 5.92 22.65
CA LYS A 89 42.04 5.00 22.37
C LYS A 89 41.43 3.67 21.89
N GLN A 90 42.24 2.77 21.35
CA GLN A 90 41.79 1.44 20.91
C GLN A 90 40.95 0.74 21.99
N CYS A 91 39.72 0.34 21.64
CA CYS A 91 38.78 -0.32 22.54
C CYS A 91 39.11 -1.82 22.66
N ASN A 92 38.95 -2.39 23.85
CA ASN A 92 39.20 -3.82 24.08
C ASN A 92 37.90 -4.61 24.34
N ILE A 93 36.87 -4.35 23.52
CA ILE A 93 35.54 -4.97 23.63
C ILE A 93 35.58 -6.40 23.08
N SER A 94 34.99 -7.35 23.82
CA SER A 94 34.91 -8.76 23.43
C SER A 94 34.23 -8.96 22.07
N ALA A 95 34.69 -9.93 21.28
CA ALA A 95 34.20 -10.13 19.92
C ALA A 95 32.70 -10.47 19.83
N HIS A 96 32.12 -11.02 20.91
CA HIS A 96 30.69 -11.30 21.00
C HIS A 96 29.87 -10.04 21.29
N LEU A 97 30.22 -9.31 22.35
CA LEU A 97 29.56 -8.05 22.73
C LEU A 97 29.66 -7.02 21.60
N ARG A 98 30.82 -6.95 20.93
CA ARG A 98 31.06 -6.13 19.74
C ARG A 98 30.03 -6.40 18.63
N LYS A 99 29.81 -7.66 18.26
CA LYS A 99 28.84 -8.02 17.21
C LYS A 99 27.41 -7.64 17.58
N ILE A 100 27.03 -7.79 18.85
CA ILE A 100 25.71 -7.41 19.35
C ILE A 100 25.55 -5.88 19.31
N PHE A 101 26.53 -5.14 19.85
CA PHE A 101 26.58 -3.68 19.83
C PHE A 101 26.51 -3.12 18.41
N GLN A 102 27.41 -3.56 17.51
CA GLN A 102 27.44 -3.13 16.11
C GLN A 102 26.10 -3.41 15.41
N ARG A 103 25.49 -4.59 15.61
CA ARG A 103 24.19 -4.95 15.02
C ARG A 103 23.06 -4.09 15.56
N GLY A 104 22.91 -4.02 16.89
CA GLY A 104 21.79 -3.33 17.53
C GLY A 104 21.84 -1.82 17.35
N LEU A 105 23.03 -1.21 17.35
CA LEU A 105 23.19 0.24 17.13
C LEU A 105 22.72 0.66 15.73
N VAL A 106 23.15 -0.05 14.68
CA VAL A 106 22.80 0.33 13.31
C VAL A 106 21.37 -0.08 12.97
N ALA A 107 20.87 -1.19 13.52
CA ALA A 107 19.46 -1.55 13.41
C ALA A 107 18.56 -0.48 14.06
N ALA A 108 18.84 -0.07 15.31
CA ALA A 108 18.14 1.03 15.97
C ALA A 108 18.12 2.32 15.13
N ALA A 109 19.28 2.71 14.58
CA ALA A 109 19.39 3.94 13.80
C ALA A 109 18.68 3.87 12.44
N ALA A 110 18.64 2.68 11.82
CA ALA A 110 17.95 2.46 10.56
C ALA A 110 16.43 2.36 10.68
N THR A 111 15.91 1.75 11.75
CA THR A 111 14.47 1.64 12.01
C THR A 111 13.87 2.98 12.43
N THR A 112 14.58 3.76 13.24
CA THR A 112 14.09 5.02 13.82
C THR A 112 14.51 6.29 13.07
N ASN A 113 15.07 6.19 11.86
CA ASN A 113 15.54 7.35 11.07
C ASN A 113 16.46 8.28 11.90
N ALA A 114 17.40 7.68 12.63
CA ALA A 114 18.21 8.39 13.60
C ALA A 114 19.45 9.04 12.97
N TRP A 115 19.88 10.16 13.53
CA TRP A 115 21.25 10.66 13.30
C TRP A 115 22.19 10.05 14.36
N LEU A 116 23.20 9.30 13.90
CA LEU A 116 24.30 8.82 14.73
C LEU A 116 25.35 9.93 14.88
N ILE A 117 25.61 10.40 16.10
CA ILE A 117 26.65 11.39 16.39
C ILE A 117 27.82 10.72 17.11
N THR A 118 29.03 10.90 16.59
CA THR A 118 30.27 10.28 17.10
C THR A 118 31.44 11.28 17.07
N SER A 119 32.64 10.86 17.53
CA SER A 119 33.86 11.65 17.38
C SER A 119 34.45 11.65 15.96
N GLY A 120 33.98 10.82 15.02
CA GLY A 120 34.47 10.79 13.64
C GLY A 120 35.91 10.27 13.42
N THR A 121 36.60 9.82 14.47
CA THR A 121 38.00 9.35 14.40
C THR A 121 38.10 7.83 14.19
N ASN A 122 39.06 7.35 13.40
CA ASN A 122 39.36 5.92 13.13
C ASN A 122 40.06 5.23 14.34
N VAL A 123 39.62 5.53 15.56
CA VAL A 123 40.14 4.96 16.81
C VAL A 123 39.00 4.79 17.80
N GLY A 124 39.07 3.69 18.57
CA GLY A 124 38.15 3.43 19.67
C GLY A 124 36.71 3.20 19.19
N ILE A 125 35.73 3.72 19.93
CA ILE A 125 34.33 3.39 19.66
C ILE A 125 33.85 3.92 18.31
N ALA A 126 34.39 5.05 17.82
CA ALA A 126 33.99 5.62 16.54
C ALA A 126 34.37 4.71 15.36
N LYS A 127 35.49 3.99 15.46
CA LYS A 127 35.86 2.94 14.51
C LYS A 127 34.89 1.76 14.55
N GLU A 128 34.51 1.30 15.73
CA GLU A 128 33.52 0.21 15.89
C GLU A 128 32.15 0.57 15.27
N VAL A 129 31.74 1.85 15.37
CA VAL A 129 30.54 2.37 14.67
C VAL A 129 30.75 2.39 13.15
N GLY A 130 31.93 2.78 12.67
CA GLY A 130 32.29 2.73 11.25
C GLY A 130 32.22 1.32 10.66
N GLU A 131 32.82 0.33 11.34
CA GLU A 131 32.74 -1.08 10.98
C GLU A 131 31.29 -1.60 10.97
N ALA A 132 30.46 -1.17 11.93
CA ALA A 132 29.03 -1.51 11.98
C ALA A 132 28.27 -1.00 10.74
N LEU A 133 28.49 0.27 10.36
CA LEU A 133 27.88 0.90 9.19
C LEU A 133 28.31 0.22 7.88
N SER A 134 29.59 -0.14 7.77
CA SER A 134 30.12 -0.91 6.63
C SER A 134 29.43 -2.27 6.50
N ASN A 135 29.34 -3.02 7.60
CA ASN A 135 28.68 -4.33 7.65
C ASN A 135 27.19 -4.28 7.30
N TYR A 136 26.48 -3.23 7.73
CA TYR A 136 25.07 -3.00 7.38
C TYR A 136 24.92 -2.67 5.89
N ARG A 137 25.74 -1.74 5.37
CA ARG A 137 25.73 -1.33 3.97
C ARG A 137 26.05 -2.49 3.02
N TYR A 138 27.00 -3.36 3.39
CA TYR A 138 27.32 -4.58 2.63
C TYR A 138 26.08 -5.48 2.45
N LYS A 139 25.27 -5.65 3.49
CA LYS A 139 24.04 -6.45 3.44
C LYS A 139 22.92 -5.77 2.65
N ASN A 140 22.79 -4.45 2.77
CA ASN A 140 21.64 -3.70 2.27
C ASN A 140 21.86 -2.95 0.94
N ARG A 141 22.95 -3.23 0.20
CA ARG A 141 23.27 -2.58 -1.11
C ARG A 141 22.10 -2.48 -2.09
N LYS A 142 21.22 -3.49 -2.12
CA LYS A 142 20.06 -3.54 -3.03
C LYS A 142 18.97 -2.50 -2.72
N HIS A 143 18.92 -1.98 -1.50
CA HIS A 143 17.87 -1.07 -1.06
C HIS A 143 18.31 0.41 -1.03
N GLY A 144 19.60 0.70 -1.21
CA GLY A 144 20.13 2.08 -1.24
C GLY A 144 20.16 2.81 0.11
N LEU A 145 19.42 2.36 1.13
CA LEU A 145 19.39 2.98 2.46
C LEU A 145 20.77 3.01 3.14
N ASP A 146 21.22 4.21 3.47
CA ASP A 146 22.35 4.47 4.35
C ASP A 146 21.89 5.25 5.61
N VAL A 147 22.61 5.08 6.72
CA VAL A 147 22.29 5.72 8.00
C VAL A 147 23.14 6.98 8.17
N PRO A 148 22.54 8.18 8.42
CA PRO A 148 23.29 9.41 8.67
C PRO A 148 24.18 9.29 9.92
N CYS A 149 25.48 9.19 9.71
CA CYS A 149 26.50 9.22 10.76
C CYS A 149 27.41 10.45 10.63
N ILE A 150 27.32 11.33 11.62
CA ILE A 150 28.01 12.62 11.72
C ILE A 150 29.19 12.47 12.69
N GLY A 151 30.40 12.66 12.18
CA GLY A 151 31.62 12.76 12.98
C GLY A 151 31.89 14.22 13.37
N ILE A 152 31.91 14.52 14.67
CA ILE A 152 32.27 15.83 15.20
C ILE A 152 33.68 15.75 15.79
N CYS A 153 34.66 16.41 15.17
CA CYS A 153 36.06 16.38 15.61
C CYS A 153 36.75 17.75 15.52
N THR A 154 37.90 17.86 16.19
CA THR A 154 38.82 19.00 16.14
C THR A 154 39.71 18.94 14.90
N TRP A 155 39.70 19.99 14.07
CA TRP A 155 40.54 20.13 12.87
C TRP A 155 42.03 19.91 13.17
N ASP A 156 42.54 20.50 14.26
CA ASP A 156 43.96 20.39 14.66
C ASP A 156 44.36 18.98 15.13
N TYR A 157 43.40 18.10 15.46
CA TYR A 157 43.66 16.70 15.79
C TYR A 157 43.55 15.76 14.58
N THR A 158 42.97 16.20 13.46
CA THR A 158 42.83 15.36 12.26
C THR A 158 44.19 15.12 11.61
N ALA A 159 44.59 13.86 11.52
CA ALA A 159 45.77 13.48 10.76
C ALA A 159 45.56 13.86 9.28
N GLY A 160 46.60 14.34 8.61
CA GLY A 160 46.52 14.69 7.19
C GLY A 160 45.66 15.92 6.86
N ASN A 161 45.36 16.81 7.80
CA ASN A 161 44.58 18.04 7.55
C ASN A 161 45.09 18.90 6.37
N GLN A 162 46.39 18.85 6.04
CA GLN A 162 46.98 19.45 4.84
C GLN A 162 46.39 18.92 3.52
N GLN A 163 45.92 17.67 3.47
CA GLN A 163 45.22 17.07 2.31
C GLN A 163 43.83 17.66 2.10
N LEU A 164 43.24 18.24 3.17
CA LEU A 164 41.89 18.81 3.19
C LEU A 164 41.88 20.32 2.86
N GLN A 165 43.06 20.95 2.80
CA GLN A 165 43.21 22.36 2.47
C GLN A 165 43.11 22.60 0.95
N CYS A 166 42.28 23.59 0.57
CA CYS A 166 42.07 23.96 -0.83
C CYS A 166 43.02 25.10 -1.22
N GLN A 167 43.90 24.89 -2.21
CA GLN A 167 44.82 25.94 -2.67
C GLN A 167 44.13 27.00 -3.56
N HIS A 168 43.13 26.62 -4.36
CA HIS A 168 42.26 27.56 -5.08
C HIS A 168 40.85 27.00 -5.24
N ILE A 169 39.87 27.60 -4.55
CA ILE A 169 38.45 27.56 -4.92
C ILE A 169 38.04 29.02 -5.08
N GLU A 170 37.74 29.44 -6.31
CA GLU A 170 37.02 30.69 -6.55
C GLU A 170 35.61 30.54 -5.98
N THR A 171 35.10 31.57 -5.28
CA THR A 171 33.74 31.54 -4.74
C THR A 171 32.76 31.39 -5.91
N PRO A 172 31.95 30.32 -5.96
CA PRO A 172 31.09 30.05 -7.12
C PRO A 172 30.09 31.18 -7.32
N SER A 173 29.86 31.56 -8.58
CA SER A 173 28.94 32.64 -8.88
C SER A 173 27.49 32.17 -8.64
N PRO A 174 26.56 33.05 -8.23
CA PRO A 174 25.16 32.66 -8.06
C PRO A 174 24.49 32.19 -9.37
N ASP A 175 25.09 32.51 -10.52
CA ASP A 175 24.64 32.14 -11.86
C ASP A 175 25.32 30.86 -12.41
N ASP A 176 26.13 30.15 -11.60
CA ASP A 176 26.78 28.88 -11.99
C ASP A 176 25.73 27.80 -12.31
N ALA A 177 25.45 27.61 -13.60
CA ALA A 177 24.44 26.69 -14.09
C ALA A 177 24.69 25.23 -13.66
N ASP A 178 25.94 24.83 -13.51
CA ASP A 178 26.32 23.45 -13.19
C ASP A 178 26.24 23.15 -11.68
N LEU A 179 26.46 24.17 -10.82
CA LEU A 179 26.12 24.08 -9.39
C LEU A 179 24.60 23.91 -9.23
N ASN A 180 23.81 24.68 -9.98
CA ASN A 180 22.35 24.57 -9.96
C ASN A 180 21.85 23.21 -10.48
N LYS A 181 22.44 22.63 -11.55
CA LYS A 181 22.15 21.25 -11.99
C LYS A 181 22.44 20.22 -10.90
N THR A 182 23.58 20.32 -10.24
CA THR A 182 23.99 19.38 -9.17
C THR A 182 23.01 19.46 -8.00
N ILE A 183 22.63 20.68 -7.61
CA ILE A 183 21.61 20.93 -6.58
C ILE A 183 20.24 20.37 -7.00
N ASP A 184 19.82 20.53 -8.26
CA ASP A 184 18.52 20.03 -8.71
C ASP A 184 18.47 18.50 -8.87
N LEU A 185 19.59 17.85 -9.22
CA LEU A 185 19.74 16.38 -9.16
C LEU A 185 19.62 15.87 -7.72
N LEU A 186 20.31 16.51 -6.76
CA LEU A 186 20.22 16.19 -5.33
C LEU A 186 18.80 16.44 -4.78
N LYS A 187 18.12 17.51 -5.20
CA LYS A 187 16.70 17.76 -4.88
C LYS A 187 15.77 16.70 -5.45
N HIS A 188 16.03 16.18 -6.65
CA HIS A 188 15.22 15.10 -7.23
C HIS A 188 15.33 13.82 -6.38
N LYS A 189 16.52 13.51 -5.87
CA LYS A 189 16.75 12.43 -4.89
C LYS A 189 16.19 12.69 -3.49
N ARG A 190 15.75 13.90 -3.14
CA ARG A 190 15.06 14.18 -1.87
C ARG A 190 13.76 13.37 -1.69
N ARG A 191 13.25 12.76 -2.77
CA ARG A 191 12.08 11.85 -2.77
C ARG A 191 12.46 10.37 -2.51
N SER A 192 13.71 9.98 -2.70
CA SER A 192 14.24 8.63 -2.43
C SER A 192 14.99 8.62 -1.08
N ARG A 193 14.61 7.73 -0.16
CA ARG A 193 15.20 7.64 1.20
C ARG A 193 16.72 7.38 1.13
N THR A 194 17.49 8.32 1.68
CA THR A 194 18.90 8.21 2.10
C THR A 194 19.85 7.39 1.20
N GLU A 195 19.83 7.63 -0.12
CA GLU A 195 20.82 7.06 -1.04
C GLU A 195 22.20 7.73 -0.88
N SER A 196 23.26 6.92 -0.83
CA SER A 196 24.64 7.42 -0.74
C SER A 196 25.10 8.18 -1.99
N ILE A 197 25.85 9.27 -1.79
CA ILE A 197 26.45 10.05 -2.89
C ILE A 197 27.63 9.27 -3.50
N GLN A 198 27.63 9.18 -4.84
CA GLN A 198 28.63 8.48 -5.65
C GLN A 198 29.48 9.49 -6.44
N MET A 199 30.73 9.11 -6.79
CA MET A 199 31.67 9.95 -7.56
C MET A 199 31.02 10.61 -8.79
N ASP A 200 30.29 9.83 -9.61
CA ASP A 200 29.68 10.26 -10.88
C ASP A 200 28.68 11.43 -10.74
N MET A 201 28.32 11.80 -9.50
CA MET A 201 27.35 12.85 -9.17
C MET A 201 28.01 14.18 -8.75
N VAL A 202 29.34 14.24 -8.65
CA VAL A 202 30.08 15.37 -8.10
C VAL A 202 31.29 15.72 -8.99
N GLU A 203 31.48 17.00 -9.28
CA GLU A 203 32.66 17.45 -10.02
C GLU A 203 33.96 17.26 -9.19
N ASP A 204 35.00 16.72 -9.83
CA ASP A 204 36.32 16.43 -9.22
C ASP A 204 36.91 17.61 -8.42
N LYS A 205 36.60 18.87 -8.81
CA LYS A 205 37.09 20.08 -8.12
C LYS A 205 36.68 20.16 -6.64
N TYR A 206 35.57 19.53 -6.26
CA TYR A 206 35.10 19.45 -4.87
C TYR A 206 35.50 18.17 -4.13
N ILE A 207 36.19 17.24 -4.81
CA ILE A 207 36.59 15.94 -4.27
C ILE A 207 38.03 16.00 -3.76
N ARG A 208 38.28 15.48 -2.56
CA ARG A 208 39.61 15.37 -1.94
C ARG A 208 39.88 13.91 -1.62
N SER A 209 41.01 13.41 -2.10
CA SER A 209 41.48 12.07 -1.74
C SER A 209 42.19 12.16 -0.39
N TYR A 210 41.78 11.30 0.56
CA TYR A 210 42.28 11.27 1.92
C TYR A 210 42.89 9.89 2.19
N SER A 211 44.20 9.89 2.41
CA SER A 211 44.96 8.69 2.75
C SER A 211 45.02 8.55 4.27
N VAL A 212 44.49 7.46 4.82
CA VAL A 212 44.68 7.12 6.24
C VAL A 212 46.17 6.92 6.51
N LYS A 213 46.72 7.64 7.49
CA LYS A 213 48.16 7.60 7.84
C LYS A 213 48.31 7.20 9.30
N HIS A 214 48.41 5.89 9.53
CA HIS A 214 48.44 5.27 10.86
C HIS A 214 49.30 6.00 11.91
N LEU A 215 48.60 6.71 12.80
CA LEU A 215 48.94 7.00 14.21
C LEU A 215 50.37 7.48 14.55
N ASP A 216 50.56 8.81 14.55
CA ASP A 216 51.63 9.51 15.29
C ASP A 216 51.34 9.66 16.80
N GLY A 217 50.24 9.08 17.31
CA GLY A 217 49.82 9.15 18.73
C GLY A 217 49.36 10.53 19.23
N LYS A 218 49.55 11.59 18.43
CA LYS A 218 49.05 12.97 18.69
C LYS A 218 47.87 13.37 17.82
N HIS A 219 47.81 12.84 16.61
CA HIS A 219 46.74 13.07 15.63
C HIS A 219 46.03 11.75 15.34
N TYR A 220 44.75 11.83 14.97
CA TYR A 220 43.90 10.69 14.66
C TYR A 220 43.35 10.83 13.24
N ASP A 221 43.37 9.73 12.49
CA ASP A 221 42.75 9.67 11.17
C ASP A 221 41.21 9.80 11.25
N LEU A 222 40.59 10.30 10.19
CA LEU A 222 39.12 10.27 10.02
C LEU A 222 38.63 8.86 9.69
N GLU A 223 37.45 8.47 10.20
CA GLU A 223 36.86 7.14 10.00
C GLU A 223 36.22 6.99 8.60
N PRO A 224 36.70 6.10 7.71
CA PRO A 224 36.25 6.04 6.31
C PRO A 224 34.76 5.75 6.08
N ASN A 225 34.07 5.19 7.07
CA ASN A 225 32.70 4.69 6.90
C ASN A 225 31.59 5.72 7.18
N HIS A 226 31.93 6.85 7.79
CA HIS A 226 31.00 7.91 8.16
C HIS A 226 30.41 8.63 6.95
N THR A 227 29.24 9.27 7.14
CA THR A 227 28.58 10.04 6.07
C THR A 227 29.06 11.49 6.00
N HIS A 228 29.23 12.14 7.16
CA HIS A 228 29.44 13.58 7.26
C HIS A 228 30.45 13.92 8.35
N PHE A 229 31.23 14.99 8.16
CA PHE A 229 32.23 15.48 9.10
C PHE A 229 32.07 16.97 9.41
N LEU A 230 31.92 17.30 10.69
CA LEU A 230 31.97 18.66 11.21
C LEU A 230 33.32 18.86 11.89
N LEU A 231 34.21 19.61 11.23
CA LEU A 231 35.58 19.84 11.67
C LEU A 231 35.68 21.21 12.34
N PHE A 232 35.68 21.24 13.68
CA PHE A 232 35.81 22.50 14.43
C PHE A 232 37.28 22.87 14.61
N ASP A 233 37.63 24.13 14.36
CA ASP A 233 38.93 24.68 14.76
C ASP A 233 39.20 24.46 16.26
N GLY A 234 40.46 24.39 16.70
CA GLY A 234 40.72 24.38 18.14
C GLY A 234 42.05 23.76 18.56
N ASN A 235 42.84 24.57 19.27
CA ASN A 235 44.19 24.23 19.73
C ASN A 235 44.28 22.86 20.42
N SER A 236 45.44 22.20 20.26
CA SER A 236 45.77 20.87 20.80
C SER A 236 45.70 20.69 22.33
N SER A 237 45.31 21.72 23.10
CA SER A 237 45.03 21.64 24.54
C SER A 237 43.54 21.53 24.89
N ASN A 238 42.64 21.77 23.93
CA ASN A 238 41.24 22.12 24.21
C ASN A 238 40.22 21.12 23.62
N VAL A 239 40.38 19.82 23.87
CA VAL A 239 39.36 18.80 23.49
C VAL A 239 37.97 19.14 24.03
N ASP A 240 37.93 19.74 25.23
CA ASP A 240 36.71 20.21 25.90
C ASP A 240 35.83 21.14 25.06
N THR A 241 36.39 21.99 24.18
CA THR A 241 35.58 23.00 23.47
C THR A 241 34.72 22.40 22.36
N VAL A 242 35.12 21.27 21.77
CA VAL A 242 34.31 20.55 20.78
C VAL A 242 33.21 19.71 21.43
N LEU A 243 33.42 19.24 22.67
CA LEU A 243 32.35 18.63 23.47
C LEU A 243 31.23 19.64 23.77
N VAL A 244 31.59 20.89 24.11
CA VAL A 244 30.62 21.98 24.28
C VAL A 244 29.85 22.25 22.99
N GLN A 245 30.51 22.27 21.83
CA GLN A 245 29.83 22.46 20.53
C GLN A 245 28.88 21.31 20.19
N ARG A 246 29.30 20.05 20.40
CA ARG A 246 28.43 18.88 20.28
C ARG A 246 27.18 19.00 21.16
N ALA A 247 27.36 19.35 22.44
CA ALA A 247 26.25 19.54 23.38
C ALA A 247 25.31 20.69 22.96
N GLN A 248 25.82 21.77 22.36
CA GLN A 248 24.99 22.85 21.81
C GLN A 248 24.16 22.40 20.60
N ILE A 249 24.75 21.61 19.69
CA ILE A 249 24.05 21.05 18.52
C ILE A 249 22.95 20.07 18.97
N GLU A 250 23.27 19.12 19.85
CA GLU A 250 22.30 18.15 20.40
C GLU A 250 21.15 18.87 21.14
N LYS A 251 21.46 19.90 21.93
CA LYS A 251 20.47 20.73 22.64
C LYS A 251 19.60 21.58 21.71
N TYR A 252 20.09 21.97 20.54
CA TYR A 252 19.30 22.67 19.53
C TYR A 252 18.37 21.70 18.78
N LEU A 253 18.89 20.54 18.36
CA LEU A 253 18.10 19.49 17.69
C LEU A 253 16.94 18.99 18.56
N ARG A 254 17.14 18.82 19.88
CA ARG A 254 16.07 18.46 20.84
C ARG A 254 14.86 19.42 20.85
N ARG A 255 14.99 20.62 20.29
CA ARG A 255 13.90 21.62 20.21
C ARG A 255 13.18 21.64 18.87
N MET A 256 13.56 20.77 17.94
CA MET A 256 12.86 20.60 16.67
C MET A 256 11.77 19.54 16.78
N ASP A 257 10.76 19.65 15.92
CA ASP A 257 9.79 18.59 15.69
C ASP A 257 10.40 17.47 14.84
N MET A 258 9.98 16.23 15.10
CA MET A 258 10.35 15.06 14.29
C MET A 258 9.78 15.12 12.87
N GLN A 259 10.47 14.45 11.92
CA GLN A 259 9.92 14.18 10.57
C GLN A 259 8.66 13.32 10.67
N THR A 260 8.69 12.31 11.53
CA THR A 260 7.57 11.44 11.88
C THR A 260 6.80 11.97 13.10
N SER A 261 6.57 13.28 13.19
CA SER A 261 5.77 13.91 14.23
C SER A 261 4.38 13.26 14.40
N ILE A 262 4.18 12.60 15.56
CA ILE A 262 2.88 12.09 16.03
C ILE A 262 2.36 13.11 17.05
N GLY A 263 1.67 14.13 16.53
CA GLY A 263 1.45 15.39 17.25
C GLY A 263 2.75 16.19 17.42
N ASN A 264 2.74 17.18 18.31
CA ASN A 264 3.87 18.09 18.55
C ASN A 264 4.94 17.44 19.43
N MET A 265 5.50 16.31 18.97
CA MET A 265 6.55 15.59 19.70
C MET A 265 7.93 15.96 19.14
N LEU A 266 8.77 16.46 20.05
CA LEU A 266 10.13 16.91 19.76
C LEU A 266 11.09 15.73 19.59
N ILE A 267 12.20 15.97 18.88
CA ILE A 267 13.23 14.94 18.64
C ILE A 267 13.89 14.53 19.97
N PRO A 268 13.79 13.25 20.38
CA PRO A 268 14.39 12.78 21.62
C PRO A 268 15.88 12.41 21.41
N PRO A 269 16.80 12.88 22.28
CA PRO A 269 18.19 12.44 22.28
C PRO A 269 18.40 11.24 23.22
N VAL A 270 19.27 10.31 22.83
CA VAL A 270 19.81 9.23 23.66
C VAL A 270 21.32 9.29 23.63
N MET A 271 21.96 9.14 24.78
CA MET A 271 23.42 8.95 24.88
C MET A 271 23.74 7.47 25.11
N ILE A 272 24.67 6.91 24.33
CA ILE A 272 25.14 5.53 24.51
C ILE A 272 26.61 5.56 24.93
N LEU A 273 26.91 4.91 26.05
CA LEU A 273 28.25 4.74 26.60
C LEU A 273 28.75 3.33 26.34
N ALA A 274 29.83 3.19 25.56
CA ALA A 274 30.53 1.95 25.32
C ALA A 274 32.04 2.17 25.46
N GLU A 275 32.64 1.53 26.46
CA GLU A 275 33.92 1.94 27.05
C GLU A 275 33.90 3.42 27.51
N GLY A 276 35.02 3.98 27.95
CA GLY A 276 35.13 5.41 28.20
C GLY A 276 36.37 5.82 28.98
N GLY A 277 36.60 7.13 29.04
CA GLY A 277 37.70 7.74 29.78
C GLY A 277 37.26 8.97 30.58
N PRO A 278 38.23 9.77 31.05
CA PRO A 278 38.00 10.99 31.84
C PRO A 278 36.99 11.95 31.20
N PHE A 279 37.11 12.16 29.89
CA PHE A 279 36.24 13.06 29.12
C PHE A 279 34.82 12.50 28.92
N SER A 280 34.69 11.17 28.80
CA SER A 280 33.41 10.48 28.70
C SER A 280 32.58 10.72 29.97
N ILE A 281 33.19 10.57 31.15
CA ILE A 281 32.58 10.86 32.47
C ILE A 281 32.02 12.28 32.53
N ARG A 282 32.79 13.29 32.11
CA ARG A 282 32.32 14.67 32.10
C ARG A 282 31.12 14.87 31.18
N THR A 283 31.16 14.30 29.98
CA THR A 283 30.07 14.44 29.01
C THR A 283 28.79 13.75 29.51
N ILE A 284 28.90 12.63 30.21
CA ILE A 284 27.78 11.95 30.90
C ILE A 284 27.17 12.86 31.96
N CYS A 285 28.00 13.49 32.82
CA CYS A 285 27.51 14.41 33.85
C CYS A 285 26.74 15.59 33.23
N GLU A 286 27.27 16.19 32.16
CA GLU A 286 26.62 17.27 31.41
C GLU A 286 25.30 16.80 30.74
N ALA A 287 25.27 15.58 30.19
CA ALA A 287 24.08 14.99 29.57
C ALA A 287 22.97 14.67 30.57
N LEU A 288 23.29 14.05 31.70
CA LEU A 288 22.33 13.72 32.77
C LEU A 288 21.78 15.00 33.43
N GLN A 289 22.60 16.03 33.62
CA GLN A 289 22.13 17.36 34.05
C GLN A 289 21.16 17.99 33.04
N SER A 290 21.34 17.72 31.75
CA SER A 290 20.44 18.18 30.69
C SER A 290 19.16 17.35 30.55
N SER A 291 18.96 16.31 31.37
CA SER A 291 17.88 15.32 31.23
C SER A 291 17.89 14.60 29.87
N THR A 292 19.08 14.20 29.40
CA THR A 292 19.26 13.24 28.29
C THR A 292 19.50 11.84 28.89
N PRO A 293 18.73 10.81 28.50
CA PRO A 293 18.93 9.44 28.98
C PRO A 293 20.24 8.82 28.51
N LEU A 294 20.77 7.92 29.33
CA LEU A 294 22.04 7.25 29.16
C LEU A 294 21.85 5.73 29.11
N VAL A 295 22.24 5.10 28.00
CA VAL A 295 22.35 3.65 27.88
C VAL A 295 23.81 3.25 28.10
N VAL A 296 24.08 2.41 29.09
CA VAL A 296 25.43 1.95 29.45
C VAL A 296 25.61 0.50 29.03
N VAL A 297 26.58 0.23 28.14
CA VAL A 297 26.90 -1.11 27.67
C VAL A 297 27.87 -1.78 28.65
N LYS A 298 27.36 -2.64 29.54
CA LYS A 298 28.20 -3.32 30.54
C LYS A 298 29.00 -4.46 29.92
N GLY A 299 30.22 -4.67 30.42
CA GLY A 299 31.23 -5.57 29.85
C GLY A 299 32.03 -4.92 28.72
N SER A 300 31.92 -3.59 28.53
CA SER A 300 32.69 -2.84 27.53
C SER A 300 33.95 -2.17 28.10
N GLY A 301 34.14 -2.17 29.42
CA GLY A 301 35.35 -1.75 30.11
C GLY A 301 35.37 -0.30 30.58
N ARG A 302 36.33 -0.01 31.48
CA ARG A 302 36.71 1.34 31.93
C ARG A 302 35.50 2.10 32.52
N ALA A 303 35.21 3.31 32.03
CA ALA A 303 34.15 4.14 32.60
C ALA A 303 32.73 3.57 32.41
N ALA A 304 32.50 2.67 31.45
CA ALA A 304 31.18 2.07 31.25
C ALA A 304 30.83 1.09 32.38
N ASP A 305 31.77 0.22 32.74
CA ASP A 305 31.56 -0.78 33.78
C ASP A 305 31.50 -0.12 35.17
N LEU A 306 32.36 0.87 35.43
CA LEU A 306 32.28 1.73 36.62
C LEU A 306 30.88 2.37 36.80
N VAL A 307 30.32 2.98 35.75
CA VAL A 307 28.99 3.61 35.82
C VAL A 307 27.88 2.56 35.98
N ALA A 308 28.00 1.39 35.34
CA ALA A 308 27.04 0.30 35.49
C ALA A 308 27.03 -0.27 36.91
N ASP A 309 28.19 -0.50 37.51
CA ASP A 309 28.28 -1.06 38.87
C ASP A 309 27.91 -0.02 39.94
N LEU A 310 28.23 1.27 39.72
CA LEU A 310 27.71 2.37 40.54
C LEU A 310 26.18 2.45 40.49
N HIS A 311 25.58 2.38 39.29
CA HIS A 311 24.12 2.37 39.16
C HIS A 311 23.51 1.14 39.87
N LEU A 312 24.04 -0.06 39.66
CA LEU A 312 23.58 -1.28 40.35
C LEU A 312 23.72 -1.20 41.88
N PHE A 313 24.75 -0.52 42.38
CA PHE A 313 24.91 -0.23 43.81
C PHE A 313 23.80 0.70 44.30
N PHE A 314 23.58 1.85 43.65
CA PHE A 314 22.52 2.78 44.03
C PHE A 314 21.10 2.19 43.89
N SER A 315 20.83 1.36 42.88
CA SER A 315 19.52 0.69 42.71
C SER A 315 19.18 -0.30 43.83
N ARG A 316 20.17 -0.78 44.60
CA ARG A 316 19.96 -1.71 45.72
C ARG A 316 19.76 -1.01 47.06
N ILE A 317 19.87 0.31 47.11
CA ILE A 317 20.04 1.08 48.34
C ILE A 317 18.87 2.05 48.53
N GLU A 318 17.94 1.66 49.40
CA GLU A 318 16.84 2.51 49.88
C GLU A 318 17.36 3.53 50.93
N ILE A 319 18.12 4.54 50.50
CA ILE A 319 18.57 5.63 51.40
C ILE A 319 17.54 6.77 51.43
N ASN A 320 17.00 7.03 52.63
CA ASN A 320 16.04 8.11 52.87
C ASN A 320 16.69 9.50 53.01
N ASN A 321 18.02 9.64 53.03
CA ASN A 321 18.72 10.90 53.30
C ASN A 321 19.99 11.14 52.47
N LYS A 322 20.08 12.31 51.81
CA LYS A 322 21.25 12.75 51.02
C LYS A 322 22.59 12.83 51.79
N TYR A 323 22.55 12.88 53.13
CA TYR A 323 23.75 12.95 53.97
C TYR A 323 24.33 11.56 54.31
N GLU A 324 23.49 10.53 54.43
CA GLU A 324 23.92 9.15 54.71
C GLU A 324 24.57 8.52 53.49
N THR A 325 24.05 8.81 52.29
CA THR A 325 24.68 8.47 51.01
C THR A 325 26.16 8.89 51.00
N LYS A 326 26.47 10.09 51.54
CA LYS A 326 27.83 10.64 51.52
C LYS A 326 28.85 9.90 52.41
N GLN A 327 28.39 9.15 53.41
CA GLN A 327 29.26 8.32 54.25
C GLN A 327 29.27 6.85 53.79
N VAL A 328 28.12 6.34 53.32
CA VAL A 328 28.01 4.95 52.84
C VAL A 328 28.94 4.70 51.65
N TYR A 329 28.98 5.59 50.64
CA TYR A 329 29.90 5.40 49.50
C TYR A 329 31.38 5.44 49.91
N ARG A 330 31.78 6.34 50.84
CA ARG A 330 33.19 6.44 51.26
C ARG A 330 33.67 5.22 52.05
N THR A 331 32.75 4.45 52.63
CA THR A 331 33.09 3.38 53.59
C THR A 331 32.93 1.98 53.01
N GLN A 332 32.01 1.77 52.05
CA GLN A 332 31.72 0.43 51.50
C GLN A 332 32.24 0.19 50.08
N LEU A 333 32.56 1.24 49.33
CA LEU A 333 32.84 1.18 47.89
C LEU A 333 34.34 1.13 47.53
N SER A 334 35.21 1.41 48.49
CA SER A 334 36.64 1.69 48.25
C SER A 334 37.51 0.55 47.69
N PRO A 335 37.31 -0.76 47.99
CA PRO A 335 38.32 -1.77 47.64
C PRO A 335 38.20 -2.36 46.23
N LEU A 336 37.05 -2.20 45.54
CA LEU A 336 36.84 -2.72 44.19
C LEU A 336 37.14 -1.70 43.08
N GLU A 337 36.95 -0.41 43.37
CA GLU A 337 37.07 0.65 42.37
C GLU A 337 38.49 1.16 42.13
N GLU A 338 39.40 1.07 43.11
CA GLU A 338 40.72 1.71 42.98
C GLU A 338 41.51 1.17 41.77
N ASP A 339 41.43 -0.12 41.47
CA ASP A 339 42.12 -0.73 40.33
C ASP A 339 41.54 -0.29 38.97
N GLU A 340 40.22 -0.29 38.82
CA GLU A 340 39.57 0.20 37.59
C GLU A 340 39.80 1.69 37.38
N LEU A 341 39.73 2.49 38.44
CA LEU A 341 39.99 3.93 38.36
C LEU A 341 41.45 4.23 38.03
N ASN A 342 42.39 3.44 38.57
CA ASN A 342 43.79 3.49 38.17
C ASN A 342 44.03 3.06 36.72
N SER A 343 43.16 2.22 36.14
CA SER A 343 43.17 1.89 34.71
C SER A 343 42.64 3.03 33.81
N ILE A 344 41.61 3.76 34.27
CA ILE A 344 41.03 4.91 33.56
C ILE A 344 42.01 6.10 33.53
N PHE A 345 42.76 6.29 34.61
CA PHE A 345 43.68 7.42 34.79
C PHE A 345 45.15 6.97 34.73
N GLU A 346 45.76 7.00 33.54
CA GLU A 346 47.20 6.76 33.35
C GLU A 346 48.12 7.67 34.23
N LYS A 347 49.39 7.28 34.36
CA LYS A 347 50.40 7.64 35.39
C LYS A 347 50.81 9.13 35.58
N ASN A 348 49.95 10.13 35.38
CA ASN A 348 50.26 11.53 35.73
C ASN A 348 49.95 11.87 37.19
N ARG A 349 50.94 12.46 37.90
CA ARG A 349 51.23 12.07 39.29
C ARG A 349 51.19 13.18 40.36
N ARG A 350 50.64 14.37 40.08
CA ARG A 350 50.75 15.55 40.99
C ARG A 350 49.45 16.23 41.44
N ASN A 351 48.42 16.36 40.59
CA ASN A 351 47.11 16.91 40.98
C ASN A 351 45.98 15.85 41.00
N LYS A 352 46.33 14.56 40.92
CA LYS A 352 45.43 13.45 40.57
C LYS A 352 44.26 13.31 41.57
N ASN A 353 44.57 13.21 42.86
CA ASN A 353 43.61 12.76 43.87
C ASN A 353 42.46 13.75 44.06
N LYS A 354 42.73 15.04 44.23
CA LYS A 354 41.68 16.03 44.47
C LYS A 354 40.65 16.09 43.32
N TRP A 355 41.12 16.14 42.07
CA TRP A 355 40.22 16.18 40.92
C TRP A 355 39.50 14.84 40.69
N ILE A 356 40.15 13.70 41.00
CA ILE A 356 39.48 12.39 41.04
C ILE A 356 38.34 12.39 42.07
N ASP A 357 38.60 12.87 43.29
CA ASP A 357 37.61 12.91 44.36
C ASP A 357 36.47 13.88 44.01
N ASP A 358 36.78 15.05 43.45
CA ASP A 358 35.79 16.03 42.99
C ASP A 358 34.89 15.46 41.87
N VAL A 359 35.47 14.72 40.90
CA VAL A 359 34.72 14.06 39.81
C VAL A 359 33.92 12.86 40.31
N LYS A 360 34.46 12.05 41.22
CA LYS A 360 33.74 10.96 41.89
C LYS A 360 32.54 11.47 42.66
N ASP A 361 32.74 12.44 43.57
CA ASP A 361 31.66 13.06 44.36
C ASP A 361 30.57 13.64 43.42
N SER A 362 30.97 14.30 42.32
CA SER A 362 30.04 14.85 41.32
C SER A 362 29.26 13.79 40.55
N LEU A 363 29.93 12.75 40.06
CA LEU A 363 29.30 11.66 39.30
C LEU A 363 28.36 10.84 40.18
N CYS A 364 28.77 10.48 41.40
CA CYS A 364 27.92 9.78 42.35
C CYS A 364 26.69 10.60 42.73
N GLN A 365 26.82 11.92 42.92
CA GLN A 365 25.68 12.79 43.19
C GLN A 365 24.70 12.82 42.01
N ILE A 366 25.19 13.01 40.77
CA ILE A 366 24.34 13.12 39.58
C ILE A 366 23.66 11.78 39.25
N LEU A 367 24.39 10.66 39.37
CA LEU A 367 23.81 9.32 39.19
C LEU A 367 22.74 9.01 40.23
N TYR A 368 22.91 9.43 41.48
CA TYR A 368 21.89 9.28 42.52
C TYR A 368 20.65 10.15 42.24
N GLU A 369 20.85 11.44 41.88
CA GLU A 369 19.75 12.37 41.61
C GLU A 369 18.98 12.08 40.31
N ARG A 370 19.59 11.36 39.35
CA ARG A 370 19.01 11.04 38.04
C ARG A 370 19.05 9.55 37.70
N ILE A 371 19.00 8.66 38.70
CA ILE A 371 19.14 7.20 38.52
C ILE A 371 18.18 6.63 37.47
N GLN A 372 16.97 7.16 37.37
CA GLN A 372 15.92 6.76 36.44
C GLN A 372 16.25 7.04 34.96
N LEU A 373 17.19 7.95 34.67
CA LEU A 373 17.61 8.26 33.29
C LEU A 373 18.72 7.32 32.79
N VAL A 374 19.24 6.44 33.64
CA VAL A 374 20.33 5.51 33.30
C VAL A 374 19.76 4.11 33.12
N VAL A 375 19.99 3.50 31.97
CA VAL A 375 19.63 2.11 31.66
C VAL A 375 20.90 1.32 31.40
N ILE A 376 21.04 0.17 32.07
CA ILE A 376 22.17 -0.75 31.84
C ILE A 376 21.73 -1.80 30.82
N PHE A 377 22.50 -1.90 29.74
CA PHE A 377 22.43 -2.99 28.79
C PHE A 377 23.44 -4.09 29.17
N GLU A 378 22.92 -5.21 29.68
CA GLU A 378 23.66 -6.46 29.92
C GLU A 378 23.26 -7.49 28.85
N PHE A 379 24.24 -8.08 28.15
CA PHE A 379 24.00 -8.91 26.97
C PHE A 379 23.30 -10.26 27.27
N ASP A 380 23.57 -10.86 28.43
CA ASP A 380 22.92 -12.10 28.91
C ASP A 380 21.59 -11.84 29.65
N SER A 381 21.14 -10.58 29.74
CA SER A 381 19.94 -10.23 30.50
C SER A 381 18.65 -10.58 29.73
N PRO A 382 17.69 -11.29 30.36
CA PRO A 382 16.41 -11.57 29.73
C PRO A 382 15.55 -10.31 29.51
N ARG A 383 15.90 -9.17 30.11
CA ARG A 383 15.13 -7.91 30.03
C ARG A 383 15.04 -7.34 28.62
N HIS A 384 16.16 -7.33 27.90
CA HIS A 384 16.29 -6.68 26.59
C HIS A 384 16.34 -7.70 25.44
N HIS A 385 16.07 -8.98 25.69
CA HIS A 385 16.22 -10.09 24.74
C HIS A 385 17.58 -10.15 23.99
N GLY A 386 18.63 -9.51 24.50
CA GLY A 386 19.94 -9.35 23.84
C GLY A 386 20.00 -8.24 22.78
N ASN A 387 18.94 -7.44 22.59
CA ASN A 387 18.86 -6.35 21.62
C ASN A 387 19.15 -4.99 22.28
N LEU A 388 20.03 -4.19 21.68
CA LEU A 388 20.31 -2.83 22.15
C LEU A 388 19.12 -1.86 21.92
N GLU A 389 18.30 -2.14 20.90
CA GLU A 389 17.09 -1.37 20.54
C GLU A 389 16.11 -1.24 21.70
N ASP A 390 15.82 -2.35 22.39
CA ASP A 390 14.86 -2.39 23.49
C ASP A 390 15.37 -1.56 24.69
N ALA A 391 16.68 -1.56 24.96
CA ALA A 391 17.30 -0.75 25.99
C ALA A 391 17.32 0.76 25.65
N ILE A 392 17.47 1.12 24.37
CA ILE A 392 17.36 2.51 23.88
C ILE A 392 15.92 3.01 24.05
N LEU A 393 14.93 2.19 23.73
CA LEU A 393 13.51 2.51 23.88
C LEU A 393 13.11 2.64 25.36
N GLU A 394 13.54 1.71 26.23
CA GLU A 394 13.34 1.81 27.68
C GLU A 394 13.95 3.11 28.24
N ALA A 395 15.16 3.47 27.82
CA ALA A 395 15.83 4.68 28.29
C ALA A 395 15.09 5.96 27.87
N LEU A 396 14.53 6.02 26.66
CA LEU A 396 13.68 7.13 26.23
C LEU A 396 12.34 7.18 26.98
N ILE A 397 11.73 6.03 27.23
CA ILE A 397 10.45 5.96 27.94
C ILE A 397 10.62 6.40 29.39
N ASN A 398 11.71 5.98 30.04
CA ASN A 398 12.06 6.48 31.36
C ASN A 398 12.35 7.99 31.32
N ALA A 399 13.07 8.50 30.30
CA ALA A 399 13.22 9.94 30.13
C ALA A 399 11.87 10.65 29.92
N ALA A 400 10.94 10.12 29.13
CA ALA A 400 9.63 10.72 28.93
C ALA A 400 8.81 10.75 30.24
N LYS A 401 8.84 9.66 31.02
CA LYS A 401 8.19 9.55 32.34
C LYS A 401 8.76 10.52 33.38
N PHE A 402 10.06 10.77 33.36
CA PHE A 402 10.77 11.55 34.39
C PHE A 402 11.32 12.91 33.90
N SER A 403 10.97 13.37 32.69
CA SER A 403 11.38 14.67 32.14
C SER A 403 10.53 15.86 32.63
N GLY A 404 9.45 15.62 33.39
CA GLY A 404 8.58 16.69 33.88
C GLY A 404 8.03 16.41 35.28
N ASP A 405 8.37 17.27 36.24
CA ASP A 405 7.92 17.18 37.65
C ASP A 405 6.39 17.40 37.83
N ASN A 406 5.62 17.56 36.74
CA ASN A 406 4.19 17.95 36.75
C ASN A 406 3.34 17.26 35.66
N LEU A 407 3.79 16.15 35.05
CA LEU A 407 2.96 15.41 34.07
C LEU A 407 2.06 14.40 34.78
N ASP A 408 0.75 14.44 34.49
CA ASP A 408 -0.18 13.39 34.94
C ASP A 408 0.27 12.03 34.38
N GLU A 409 0.12 10.98 35.18
CA GLU A 409 0.53 9.61 34.81
C GLU A 409 -0.05 9.13 33.47
N GLN A 410 -1.26 9.56 33.13
CA GLN A 410 -1.91 9.29 31.84
C GLN A 410 -1.20 9.97 30.66
N GLN A 411 -0.69 11.20 30.84
CA GLN A 411 0.04 11.92 29.79
C GLN A 411 1.38 11.23 29.48
N CYS A 412 2.06 10.73 30.50
CA CYS A 412 3.29 9.93 30.35
C CYS A 412 3.05 8.65 29.54
N ARG A 413 1.94 7.93 29.80
CA ARG A 413 1.56 6.72 29.05
C ARG A 413 1.21 7.03 27.58
N VAL A 414 0.51 8.14 27.33
CA VAL A 414 0.24 8.60 25.94
C VAL A 414 1.53 8.97 25.21
N ALA A 415 2.51 9.58 25.89
CA ALA A 415 3.83 9.86 25.30
C ALA A 415 4.61 8.55 25.00
N GLU A 416 4.57 7.58 25.91
CA GLU A 416 5.15 6.25 25.73
C GLU A 416 4.56 5.50 24.52
N LEU A 417 3.23 5.49 24.37
CA LEU A 417 2.56 4.92 23.20
C LEU A 417 2.95 5.64 21.90
N LYS A 418 3.02 6.98 21.92
CA LYS A 418 3.42 7.78 20.76
C LYS A 418 4.87 7.56 20.35
N LEU A 419 5.78 7.33 21.31
CA LEU A 419 7.18 6.95 21.04
C LEU A 419 7.26 5.57 20.39
N ALA A 420 6.62 4.56 20.97
CA ALA A 420 6.59 3.20 20.40
C ALA A 420 5.97 3.17 18.99
N MET A 421 4.89 3.93 18.76
CA MET A 421 4.30 4.13 17.44
C MET A 421 5.24 4.84 16.47
N ALA A 422 5.87 5.94 16.88
CA ALA A 422 6.80 6.68 16.01
C ALA A 422 7.93 5.77 15.50
N TRP A 423 8.37 4.85 16.34
CA TRP A 423 9.46 3.91 16.08
C TRP A 423 9.00 2.55 15.50
N GLN A 424 7.70 2.38 15.27
CA GLN A 424 7.10 1.15 14.73
C GLN A 424 7.42 -0.13 15.53
N ASN A 425 7.78 -0.03 16.83
CA ASN A 425 8.07 -1.18 17.67
C ASN A 425 6.77 -1.77 18.26
N PHE A 426 6.10 -2.59 17.46
CA PHE A 426 4.88 -3.31 17.83
C PHE A 426 5.10 -4.23 19.04
N ASP A 427 6.19 -4.99 19.06
CA ASP A 427 6.51 -5.97 20.11
C ASP A 427 6.59 -5.30 21.49
N TYR A 428 7.26 -4.15 21.58
CA TYR A 428 7.34 -3.39 22.82
C TYR A 428 5.96 -2.86 23.23
N ALA A 429 5.20 -2.31 22.29
CA ALA A 429 3.86 -1.77 22.56
C ALA A 429 2.90 -2.84 23.10
N GLN A 430 2.90 -4.03 22.50
CA GLN A 430 2.08 -5.16 22.95
C GLN A 430 2.52 -5.71 24.32
N LYS A 431 3.84 -5.84 24.56
CA LYS A 431 4.36 -6.44 25.81
C LYS A 431 4.32 -5.52 27.02
N HIS A 432 4.52 -4.21 26.83
CA HIS A 432 4.78 -3.26 27.94
C HIS A 432 3.72 -2.15 28.07
N ILE A 433 3.10 -1.71 26.97
CA ILE A 433 2.22 -0.53 26.96
C ILE A 433 0.73 -0.92 26.99
N LEU A 434 0.34 -1.87 26.14
CA LEU A 434 -1.02 -2.33 25.94
C LEU A 434 -1.16 -3.76 26.47
N THR A 435 -1.05 -3.90 27.79
CA THR A 435 -1.25 -5.18 28.47
C THR A 435 -2.69 -5.31 29.01
N ASP A 436 -3.19 -6.54 29.15
CA ASP A 436 -4.54 -6.82 29.63
C ASP A 436 -4.87 -6.14 30.98
N ALA A 437 -3.86 -5.99 31.85
CA ALA A 437 -3.99 -5.30 33.14
C ALA A 437 -4.18 -3.77 32.99
N THR A 438 -3.62 -3.17 31.95
CA THR A 438 -3.66 -1.71 31.73
C THR A 438 -4.90 -1.22 30.98
N ILE A 439 -5.68 -2.11 30.34
CA ILE A 439 -6.83 -1.73 29.48
C ILE A 439 -7.82 -0.81 30.22
N THR A 440 -8.10 -1.08 31.51
CA THR A 440 -9.04 -0.30 32.31
C THR A 440 -8.54 1.10 32.71
N GLU A 441 -7.25 1.39 32.52
CA GLU A 441 -6.61 2.65 32.91
C GLU A 441 -6.56 3.68 31.78
N TRP A 442 -6.77 3.23 30.53
CA TRP A 442 -6.76 4.06 29.33
C TRP A 442 -8.08 4.81 29.12
N LYS A 443 -7.99 6.09 28.77
CA LYS A 443 -9.13 6.86 28.25
C LYS A 443 -9.41 6.48 26.80
N GLU A 444 -10.67 6.21 26.50
CA GLU A 444 -11.10 5.88 25.12
C GLU A 444 -10.73 6.98 24.10
N SER A 445 -10.74 8.25 24.50
CA SER A 445 -10.35 9.39 23.67
C SER A 445 -8.91 9.28 23.16
N ASP A 446 -8.01 8.84 24.02
CA ASP A 446 -6.57 8.94 23.80
C ASP A 446 -6.11 7.77 22.90
N LEU A 447 -6.70 6.59 23.11
CA LEU A 447 -6.60 5.46 22.18
C LEU A 447 -7.24 5.76 20.81
N CYS A 448 -8.36 6.49 20.75
CA CYS A 448 -8.95 6.91 19.48
C CYS A 448 -8.03 7.87 18.71
N GLN A 449 -7.32 8.77 19.38
CA GLN A 449 -6.30 9.62 18.73
C GLN A 449 -5.10 8.82 18.26
N ALA A 450 -4.60 7.87 19.07
CA ALA A 450 -3.57 6.93 18.64
C ALA A 450 -4.00 6.12 17.40
N LEU A 451 -5.26 5.67 17.32
CA LEU A 451 -5.79 4.97 16.15
C LEU A 451 -5.81 5.88 14.90
N ILE A 452 -6.20 7.15 15.03
CA ILE A 452 -6.17 8.13 13.92
C ILE A 452 -4.73 8.37 13.44
N ASP A 453 -3.76 8.49 14.35
CA ASP A 453 -2.36 8.69 14.01
C ASP A 453 -1.73 7.44 13.37
N ALA A 454 -2.09 6.23 13.84
CA ALA A 454 -1.70 4.95 13.23
C ALA A 454 -2.28 4.80 11.81
N LEU A 455 -3.58 5.08 11.64
CA LEU A 455 -4.23 5.10 10.33
C LEU A 455 -3.54 6.10 9.40
N ARG A 456 -3.31 7.36 9.83
CA ARG A 456 -2.64 8.38 8.99
C ARG A 456 -1.30 7.86 8.42
N ARG A 457 -0.55 7.09 9.21
CA ARG A 457 0.81 6.60 8.90
C ARG A 457 0.89 5.23 8.23
N ASP A 458 -0.25 4.54 8.06
CA ASP A 458 -0.33 3.19 7.48
C ASP A 458 0.29 2.08 8.34
N TYR A 459 0.27 2.25 9.66
CA TYR A 459 0.83 1.29 10.61
C TYR A 459 -0.18 0.16 10.90
N VAL A 460 -0.29 -0.79 9.97
CA VAL A 460 -1.29 -1.88 10.01
C VAL A 460 -1.25 -2.65 11.34
N ASP A 461 -0.06 -3.02 11.83
CA ASP A 461 0.09 -3.80 13.06
C ASP A 461 -0.41 -3.05 14.30
N PHE A 462 -0.14 -1.74 14.40
CA PHE A 462 -0.68 -0.89 15.47
C PHE A 462 -2.19 -0.65 15.34
N VAL A 463 -2.70 -0.59 14.11
CA VAL A 463 -4.14 -0.50 13.83
C VAL A 463 -4.85 -1.79 14.26
N GLU A 464 -4.25 -2.96 14.03
CA GLU A 464 -4.73 -4.24 14.55
C GLU A 464 -4.73 -4.26 16.08
N LEU A 465 -3.59 -3.93 16.70
CA LEU A 465 -3.41 -3.88 18.15
C LEU A 465 -4.47 -3.02 18.83
N LEU A 466 -4.63 -1.76 18.41
CA LEU A 466 -5.58 -0.83 19.03
C LEU A 466 -7.05 -1.26 18.87
N MET A 467 -7.41 -1.92 17.76
CA MET A 467 -8.75 -2.47 17.59
C MET A 467 -9.02 -3.67 18.50
N ASP A 468 -8.08 -4.59 18.63
CA ASP A 468 -8.24 -5.76 19.49
C ASP A 468 -8.24 -5.37 20.99
N TYR A 469 -7.47 -4.34 21.37
CA TYR A 469 -7.44 -3.77 22.73
C TYR A 469 -8.57 -2.77 23.07
N GLY A 470 -9.50 -2.50 22.14
CA GLY A 470 -10.80 -1.92 22.49
C GLY A 470 -11.22 -0.59 21.85
N THR A 471 -10.55 -0.08 20.82
CA THR A 471 -11.08 1.07 20.03
C THR A 471 -11.92 0.62 18.82
N PRO A 472 -13.27 0.61 18.89
CA PRO A 472 -14.08 0.33 17.72
C PRO A 472 -14.07 1.52 16.75
N LEU A 473 -13.75 1.26 15.48
CA LEU A 473 -13.85 2.22 14.35
C LEU A 473 -15.20 2.96 14.30
N GLU A 474 -16.26 2.33 14.82
CA GLU A 474 -17.65 2.82 14.84
C GLU A 474 -17.84 4.10 15.68
N LYS A 475 -16.92 4.40 16.62
CA LYS A 475 -16.91 5.62 17.43
C LYS A 475 -16.27 6.83 16.71
N LEU A 476 -15.54 6.63 15.62
CA LEU A 476 -14.90 7.73 14.88
C LEU A 476 -15.96 8.57 14.13
N THR A 477 -15.73 9.87 14.05
CA THR A 477 -16.62 10.86 13.41
C THR A 477 -16.23 11.15 11.97
N LEU A 478 -17.12 11.80 11.22
CA LEU A 478 -16.88 12.17 9.82
C LEU A 478 -15.74 13.18 9.68
N ASN A 479 -15.59 14.09 10.65
CA ASN A 479 -14.48 15.04 10.70
C ASN A 479 -13.12 14.33 10.72
N ASN A 480 -12.99 13.24 11.51
CA ASN A 480 -11.75 12.45 11.57
C ASN A 480 -11.43 11.82 10.21
N LEU A 481 -12.45 11.32 9.49
CA LEU A 481 -12.28 10.77 8.14
C LEU A 481 -11.89 11.86 7.12
N GLU A 482 -12.54 13.03 7.15
CA GLU A 482 -12.19 14.17 6.29
C GLU A 482 -10.75 14.66 6.55
N GLN A 483 -10.29 14.67 7.81
CA GLN A 483 -8.90 14.97 8.16
C GLN A 483 -7.93 13.91 7.64
N LEU A 484 -8.29 12.63 7.61
CA LEU A 484 -7.46 11.57 7.02
C LEU A 484 -7.34 11.72 5.49
N TYR A 485 -8.43 12.04 4.77
CA TYR A 485 -8.35 12.38 3.34
C TYR A 485 -7.55 13.66 3.07
N ALA A 486 -7.60 14.66 3.96
CA ALA A 486 -6.86 15.92 3.82
C ALA A 486 -5.37 15.81 4.17
N SER A 487 -5.00 14.91 5.09
CA SER A 487 -3.60 14.70 5.51
C SER A 487 -2.85 13.66 4.66
N SER A 488 -3.56 12.82 3.90
CA SER A 488 -2.94 11.90 2.94
C SER A 488 -2.46 12.62 1.67
N ASN A 489 -1.26 12.28 1.20
CA ASN A 489 -0.77 12.79 -0.09
C ASN A 489 -1.56 12.14 -1.24
N ILE A 490 -2.42 12.94 -1.90
CA ILE A 490 -3.32 12.49 -2.97
C ILE A 490 -2.54 11.92 -4.17
N ASP A 491 -1.31 12.37 -4.39
CA ASP A 491 -0.48 11.95 -5.54
C ASP A 491 -0.06 10.47 -5.48
N ASN A 492 -0.17 9.83 -4.31
CA ASN A 492 0.05 8.38 -4.13
C ASN A 492 -1.25 7.56 -4.23
N GLY A 493 -2.42 8.21 -4.34
CA GLY A 493 -3.72 7.53 -4.40
C GLY A 493 -4.14 7.14 -5.81
N LEU A 494 -5.37 6.63 -5.92
CA LEU A 494 -5.96 6.26 -7.21
C LEU A 494 -6.26 7.51 -8.07
N PRO A 495 -6.19 7.41 -9.41
CA PRO A 495 -6.38 8.55 -10.31
C PRO A 495 -7.79 9.16 -10.19
N ILE A 496 -7.87 10.50 -10.20
CA ILE A 496 -9.12 11.28 -10.16
C ILE A 496 -9.19 12.11 -11.45
N GLU A 497 -10.16 11.84 -12.32
CA GLU A 497 -10.30 12.55 -13.60
C GLU A 497 -10.83 13.99 -13.46
N ASN A 498 -11.64 14.28 -12.44
CA ASN A 498 -12.17 15.63 -12.17
C ASN A 498 -11.99 16.04 -10.70
N LYS A 499 -10.92 16.79 -10.41
CA LYS A 499 -10.77 17.52 -9.14
C LYS A 499 -11.63 18.79 -9.14
N ASP A 500 -12.93 18.63 -8.98
CA ASP A 500 -13.84 19.74 -8.69
C ASP A 500 -13.42 20.43 -7.39
N LYS A 501 -12.89 21.66 -7.49
CA LYS A 501 -12.32 22.40 -6.34
C LYS A 501 -13.31 22.71 -5.21
N ASN A 502 -14.61 22.49 -5.44
CA ASN A 502 -15.70 22.75 -4.51
C ASN A 502 -16.19 21.48 -3.79
N LEU A 503 -15.74 20.29 -4.18
CA LEU A 503 -16.07 19.02 -3.55
C LEU A 503 -15.00 18.60 -2.56
N SER A 504 -15.37 17.87 -1.50
CA SER A 504 -14.36 17.26 -0.63
C SER A 504 -13.58 16.19 -1.40
N ILE A 505 -12.35 15.90 -0.97
CA ILE A 505 -11.50 14.86 -1.60
C ILE A 505 -12.23 13.51 -1.61
N ARG A 506 -12.91 13.17 -0.50
CA ARG A 506 -13.79 12.00 -0.39
C ARG A 506 -14.86 12.00 -1.48
N ASP A 507 -15.62 13.09 -1.60
CA ASP A 507 -16.75 13.15 -2.54
C ASP A 507 -16.30 13.16 -4.01
N SER A 508 -15.07 13.64 -4.29
CA SER A 508 -14.42 13.51 -5.60
C SER A 508 -14.15 12.05 -5.96
N TYR A 509 -13.62 11.24 -5.02
CA TYR A 509 -13.44 9.80 -5.22
C TYR A 509 -14.78 9.08 -5.43
N TYR A 510 -15.80 9.37 -4.62
CA TYR A 510 -17.14 8.79 -4.80
C TYR A 510 -17.76 9.14 -6.15
N SER A 511 -17.59 10.38 -6.62
CA SER A 511 -18.08 10.82 -7.94
C SER A 511 -17.40 10.05 -9.09
N CYS A 512 -16.09 9.82 -9.00
CA CYS A 512 -15.32 9.13 -10.04
C CYS A 512 -15.60 7.61 -10.09
N TYR A 513 -15.60 6.94 -8.94
CA TYR A 513 -15.68 5.47 -8.88
C TYR A 513 -17.12 4.94 -8.74
N PHE A 514 -18.07 5.75 -8.28
CA PHE A 514 -19.47 5.34 -8.07
C PHE A 514 -20.53 6.29 -8.67
N PRO A 515 -20.45 6.65 -9.97
CA PRO A 515 -21.34 7.67 -10.58
C PRO A 515 -22.84 7.34 -10.49
N ASN A 516 -23.20 6.05 -10.62
CA ASN A 516 -24.59 5.60 -10.76
C ASN A 516 -25.10 4.69 -9.62
N GLN A 517 -24.29 4.41 -8.58
CA GLN A 517 -24.59 3.31 -7.64
C GLN A 517 -24.67 3.67 -6.16
N LEU A 518 -24.06 4.79 -5.72
CA LEU A 518 -24.03 5.20 -4.30
C LEU A 518 -24.69 6.56 -4.05
N GLN A 519 -25.63 6.99 -4.90
CA GLN A 519 -26.33 8.27 -4.71
C GLN A 519 -27.13 8.31 -3.40
N THR A 520 -27.62 7.15 -2.93
CA THR A 520 -28.29 6.99 -1.64
C THR A 520 -27.38 7.22 -0.43
N SER A 521 -26.07 7.02 -0.57
CA SER A 521 -25.10 7.28 0.52
C SER A 521 -24.49 8.68 0.48
N ARG A 522 -25.02 9.62 -0.32
CA ARG A 522 -24.91 11.08 -0.05
C ARG A 522 -25.76 11.50 1.16
N ILE A 523 -25.86 10.63 2.17
CA ILE A 523 -26.42 10.97 3.47
C ILE A 523 -25.57 12.10 4.00
N ILE A 524 -26.22 13.22 4.31
CA ILE A 524 -25.62 14.36 5.02
C ILE A 524 -25.36 13.86 6.45
N LEU A 525 -24.28 13.10 6.61
CA LEU A 525 -23.76 12.70 7.91
C LEU A 525 -23.33 14.00 8.59
N ASN A 526 -24.05 14.37 9.65
CA ASN A 526 -23.64 15.49 10.50
C ASN A 526 -22.20 15.22 10.96
N LYS A 527 -21.31 16.21 10.78
CA LYS A 527 -19.86 15.99 10.90
C LYS A 527 -19.42 15.43 12.25
N ASP A 528 -20.23 15.68 13.28
CA ASP A 528 -20.01 15.32 14.68
C ASP A 528 -20.67 13.99 15.10
N GLN A 529 -21.45 13.34 14.22
CA GLN A 529 -22.05 12.04 14.53
C GLN A 529 -21.06 10.87 14.28
N PRO A 530 -21.07 9.83 15.12
CA PRO A 530 -20.28 8.62 14.91
C PRO A 530 -20.80 7.85 13.71
N LEU A 531 -19.89 7.29 12.89
CA LEU A 531 -20.26 6.61 11.64
C LEU A 531 -21.01 5.27 11.85
N GLY A 532 -20.99 4.71 13.06
CA GLY A 532 -21.70 3.48 13.40
C GLY A 532 -21.33 2.31 12.48
N GLN A 533 -22.33 1.55 12.01
CA GLN A 533 -22.11 0.37 11.16
C GLN A 533 -21.41 0.68 9.83
N ASN A 534 -21.54 1.90 9.31
CA ASN A 534 -20.91 2.32 8.06
C ASN A 534 -19.42 2.66 8.23
N ALA A 535 -18.92 2.85 9.46
CA ALA A 535 -17.53 3.24 9.71
C ALA A 535 -16.53 2.31 9.01
N ARG A 536 -16.68 1.00 9.20
CA ARG A 536 -15.77 -0.01 8.62
C ARG A 536 -15.74 0.05 7.09
N ARG A 537 -16.87 0.39 6.45
CA ARG A 537 -16.96 0.61 5.00
C ARG A 537 -16.20 1.86 4.57
N GLU A 538 -16.44 2.99 5.25
CA GLU A 538 -15.82 4.27 4.87
C GLU A 538 -14.29 4.25 5.05
N PHE A 539 -13.78 3.62 6.13
CA PHE A 539 -12.34 3.43 6.32
C PHE A 539 -11.74 2.44 5.31
N PHE A 540 -12.45 1.37 4.96
CA PHE A 540 -12.04 0.43 3.91
C PHE A 540 -11.92 1.12 2.53
N LEU A 541 -12.93 1.91 2.15
CA LEU A 541 -12.92 2.67 0.90
C LEU A 541 -11.82 3.75 0.89
N TRP A 542 -11.61 4.44 2.01
CA TRP A 542 -10.50 5.40 2.18
C TRP A 542 -9.13 4.73 1.98
N ALA A 543 -8.91 3.54 2.54
CA ALA A 543 -7.66 2.81 2.34
C ALA A 543 -7.45 2.41 0.86
N ILE A 544 -8.50 1.98 0.15
CA ILE A 544 -8.44 1.65 -1.29
C ILE A 544 -8.16 2.90 -2.13
N PHE A 545 -8.86 4.01 -1.90
CA PHE A 545 -8.67 5.24 -2.68
C PHE A 545 -7.26 5.82 -2.53
N LEU A 546 -6.55 5.49 -1.45
CA LEU A 546 -5.16 5.87 -1.21
C LEU A 546 -4.13 4.77 -1.55
N ASP A 547 -4.55 3.70 -2.25
CA ASP A 547 -3.71 2.55 -2.67
C ASP A 547 -2.98 1.84 -1.51
N ARG A 548 -3.56 1.85 -0.31
CA ARG A 548 -3.01 1.23 0.90
C ARG A 548 -3.44 -0.23 0.98
N TYR A 549 -2.86 -1.07 0.14
CA TYR A 549 -3.29 -2.46 -0.06
C TYR A 549 -3.40 -3.27 1.25
N GLU A 550 -2.35 -3.31 2.09
CA GLU A 550 -2.35 -4.14 3.32
C GLU A 550 -3.39 -3.66 4.34
N LEU A 551 -3.49 -2.34 4.55
CA LEU A 551 -4.51 -1.75 5.43
C LEU A 551 -5.93 -1.99 4.90
N ALA A 552 -6.13 -1.85 3.59
CA ALA A 552 -7.41 -2.16 2.95
C ALA A 552 -7.77 -3.65 3.11
N ARG A 553 -6.81 -4.56 2.98
CA ARG A 553 -7.00 -6.00 3.17
C ARG A 553 -7.37 -6.34 4.61
N TYR A 554 -6.66 -5.76 5.59
CA TYR A 554 -6.99 -5.89 7.00
C TYR A 554 -8.41 -5.40 7.29
N LEU A 555 -8.74 -4.17 6.88
CA LEU A 555 -10.07 -3.57 7.09
C LEU A 555 -11.18 -4.39 6.41
N CYS A 556 -10.91 -4.93 5.22
CA CYS A 556 -11.83 -5.85 4.51
C CYS A 556 -12.25 -7.02 5.41
N SER A 557 -11.28 -7.67 6.07
CA SER A 557 -11.52 -8.83 6.96
C SER A 557 -12.41 -8.53 8.16
N LYS A 558 -12.43 -7.27 8.63
CA LYS A 558 -13.27 -6.82 9.75
C LYS A 558 -14.62 -6.23 9.28
N THR A 559 -14.90 -6.17 7.96
CA THR A 559 -16.22 -5.78 7.44
C THR A 559 -17.26 -6.90 7.56
N TRP A 560 -18.53 -6.53 7.68
CA TRP A 560 -19.64 -7.50 7.85
C TRP A 560 -19.89 -8.38 6.61
N ASN A 561 -19.56 -7.90 5.41
CA ASN A 561 -19.75 -8.60 4.12
C ASN A 561 -18.43 -8.67 3.34
N GLN A 562 -17.44 -9.39 3.87
CA GLN A 562 -16.08 -9.42 3.34
C GLN A 562 -16.00 -9.76 1.84
N SER A 563 -16.75 -10.77 1.36
CA SER A 563 -16.74 -11.15 -0.07
C SER A 563 -17.22 -10.03 -0.99
N VAL A 564 -18.25 -9.29 -0.58
CA VAL A 564 -18.77 -8.14 -1.33
C VAL A 564 -17.79 -6.97 -1.27
N ALA A 565 -17.19 -6.72 -0.10
CA ALA A 565 -16.16 -5.70 0.06
C ALA A 565 -14.96 -5.97 -0.87
N SER A 566 -14.46 -7.21 -0.94
CA SER A 566 -13.38 -7.60 -1.86
C SER A 566 -13.77 -7.44 -3.34
N LEU A 567 -15.00 -7.77 -3.74
CA LEU A 567 -15.49 -7.53 -5.11
C LEU A 567 -15.57 -6.02 -5.44
N ILE A 568 -15.95 -5.17 -4.48
CA ILE A 568 -15.94 -3.71 -4.64
C ILE A 568 -14.51 -3.19 -4.81
N ALA A 569 -13.55 -3.68 -4.03
CA ALA A 569 -12.14 -3.33 -4.20
C ALA A 569 -11.64 -3.69 -5.61
N ALA A 570 -11.92 -4.91 -6.07
CA ALA A 570 -11.55 -5.36 -7.42
C ALA A 570 -12.19 -4.50 -8.52
N GLN A 571 -13.44 -4.02 -8.34
CA GLN A 571 -14.08 -3.07 -9.24
C GLN A 571 -13.34 -1.72 -9.30
N ILE A 572 -13.04 -1.13 -8.13
CA ILE A 572 -12.38 0.18 -8.03
C ILE A 572 -10.99 0.12 -8.69
N TYR A 573 -10.17 -0.88 -8.36
CA TYR A 573 -8.86 -1.05 -9.01
C TYR A 573 -8.99 -1.26 -10.53
N ARG A 574 -9.99 -2.01 -11.01
CA ARG A 574 -10.24 -2.18 -12.47
C ARG A 574 -10.65 -0.89 -13.17
N GLN A 575 -11.38 0.00 -12.51
CA GLN A 575 -11.65 1.34 -13.04
C GLN A 575 -10.36 2.18 -13.04
N ALA A 576 -9.58 2.16 -11.95
CA ALA A 576 -8.29 2.86 -11.86
C ALA A 576 -7.28 2.43 -12.95
N ILE A 577 -7.24 1.13 -13.31
CA ILE A 577 -6.41 0.62 -14.43
C ILE A 577 -6.77 1.30 -15.76
N THR A 578 -8.05 1.55 -16.02
CA THR A 578 -8.48 2.22 -17.26
C THR A 578 -8.10 3.71 -17.29
N MET A 579 -8.04 4.37 -16.13
CA MET A 579 -7.66 5.77 -15.96
C MET A 579 -6.13 5.99 -15.86
N ALA A 580 -5.37 4.96 -15.47
CA ALA A 580 -3.93 5.07 -15.27
C ALA A 580 -3.18 5.36 -16.58
N LEU A 581 -2.11 6.17 -16.51
CA LEU A 581 -1.28 6.53 -17.65
C LEU A 581 -0.09 5.56 -17.84
N HIS A 582 0.62 5.25 -16.75
CA HIS A 582 1.86 4.48 -16.77
C HIS A 582 1.61 2.97 -16.74
N SER A 583 2.47 2.18 -17.39
CA SER A 583 2.33 0.71 -17.44
C SER A 583 2.61 0.04 -16.09
N GLU A 584 3.56 0.58 -15.31
CA GLU A 584 3.95 0.03 -14.00
C GLU A 584 2.81 0.15 -12.98
N THR A 585 2.13 1.30 -12.93
CA THR A 585 0.99 1.50 -12.03
C THR A 585 -0.23 0.68 -12.45
N LYS A 586 -0.45 0.46 -13.76
CA LYS A 586 -1.46 -0.51 -14.24
C LYS A 586 -1.17 -1.91 -13.72
N GLN A 587 0.06 -2.38 -13.84
CA GLN A 587 0.45 -3.71 -13.35
C GLN A 587 0.30 -3.81 -11.82
N HIS A 588 0.61 -2.74 -11.07
CA HIS A 588 0.37 -2.69 -9.63
C HIS A 588 -1.12 -2.87 -9.28
N TYR A 589 -2.00 -2.06 -9.90
CA TYR A 589 -3.44 -2.16 -9.69
C TYR A 589 -4.03 -3.50 -10.18
N GLU A 590 -3.50 -4.09 -11.25
CA GLU A 590 -3.90 -5.42 -11.73
C GLU A 590 -3.55 -6.51 -10.71
N ASN A 591 -2.36 -6.44 -10.12
CA ASN A 591 -1.94 -7.32 -9.04
C ASN A 591 -2.88 -7.16 -7.83
N ASN A 592 -3.14 -5.94 -7.36
CA ASN A 592 -4.01 -5.66 -6.21
C ASN A 592 -5.44 -6.16 -6.46
N ALA A 593 -6.02 -5.88 -7.64
CA ALA A 593 -7.33 -6.40 -8.06
C ALA A 593 -7.37 -7.93 -8.07
N SER A 594 -6.31 -8.59 -8.56
CA SER A 594 -6.23 -10.06 -8.63
C SER A 594 -6.16 -10.73 -7.25
N GLN A 595 -5.65 -10.03 -6.23
CA GLN A 595 -5.61 -10.53 -4.86
C GLN A 595 -7.00 -10.43 -4.22
N PHE A 596 -7.69 -9.28 -4.36
CA PHE A 596 -9.06 -9.14 -3.87
C PHE A 596 -10.05 -10.08 -4.57
N ASP A 597 -9.90 -10.35 -5.87
CA ASP A 597 -10.66 -11.40 -6.58
C ASP A 597 -10.45 -12.80 -5.94
N ARG A 598 -9.22 -13.12 -5.51
CA ARG A 598 -8.87 -14.39 -4.87
C ARG A 598 -9.38 -14.48 -3.43
N ASP A 599 -9.25 -13.41 -2.65
CA ASP A 599 -9.80 -13.34 -1.28
C ASP A 599 -11.34 -13.48 -1.33
N ALA A 600 -12.03 -12.83 -2.29
CA ALA A 600 -13.47 -12.98 -2.51
C ALA A 600 -13.89 -14.42 -2.85
N LEU A 601 -13.16 -15.07 -3.77
CA LEU A 601 -13.37 -16.45 -4.17
C LEU A 601 -13.19 -17.42 -2.98
N PHE A 602 -12.08 -17.26 -2.25
CA PHE A 602 -11.73 -18.12 -1.11
C PHE A 602 -12.82 -18.15 -0.03
N ILE A 603 -13.42 -16.99 0.27
CA ILE A 603 -14.51 -16.89 1.25
C ILE A 603 -15.74 -17.68 0.77
N VAL A 604 -16.15 -17.48 -0.48
CA VAL A 604 -17.36 -18.13 -1.03
C VAL A 604 -17.17 -19.64 -1.18
N ASP A 605 -16.01 -20.09 -1.64
CA ASP A 605 -15.70 -21.52 -1.74
C ASP A 605 -15.64 -22.16 -0.34
N ARG A 606 -15.06 -21.50 0.68
CA ARG A 606 -15.09 -21.98 2.07
C ARG A 606 -16.49 -22.01 2.69
N CYS A 607 -17.36 -21.07 2.33
CA CYS A 607 -18.78 -21.14 2.71
C CYS A 607 -19.49 -22.32 2.03
N PHE A 608 -19.22 -22.55 0.74
CA PHE A 608 -19.82 -23.62 -0.05
C PHE A 608 -19.40 -25.02 0.42
N ASP A 609 -18.12 -25.21 0.75
CA ASP A 609 -17.58 -26.47 1.28
C ASP A 609 -18.18 -26.82 2.66
N HIS A 610 -18.67 -25.83 3.42
CA HIS A 610 -19.34 -26.05 4.72
C HIS A 610 -20.86 -26.26 4.58
N ASP A 611 -21.55 -25.43 3.78
CA ASP A 611 -22.98 -25.58 3.48
C ASP A 611 -23.29 -24.98 2.10
N GLU A 612 -23.47 -25.86 1.10
CA GLU A 612 -23.76 -25.48 -0.27
C GLU A 612 -25.07 -24.69 -0.44
N TYR A 613 -26.05 -24.84 0.45
CA TYR A 613 -27.35 -24.18 0.33
C TYR A 613 -27.32 -22.81 0.99
N PHE A 614 -26.73 -22.72 2.19
CA PHE A 614 -26.53 -21.43 2.86
C PHE A 614 -25.62 -20.49 2.04
N ALA A 615 -24.57 -21.03 1.40
CA ALA A 615 -23.70 -20.25 0.52
C ALA A 615 -24.46 -19.69 -0.71
N VAL A 616 -25.36 -20.49 -1.30
CA VAL A 616 -26.20 -20.06 -2.43
C VAL A 616 -27.27 -19.04 -2.00
N ASP A 617 -27.83 -19.17 -0.79
CA ASP A 617 -28.76 -18.17 -0.24
C ASP A 617 -28.07 -16.86 0.15
N LEU A 618 -26.81 -16.90 0.61
CA LEU A 618 -25.99 -15.71 0.84
C LEU A 618 -25.77 -14.89 -0.44
N LEU A 619 -25.59 -15.55 -1.60
CA LEU A 619 -25.50 -14.88 -2.90
C LEU A 619 -26.82 -14.24 -3.37
N LYS A 620 -27.97 -14.70 -2.86
CA LYS A 620 -29.29 -14.11 -3.16
C LYS A 620 -29.55 -12.83 -2.38
N GLN A 621 -28.95 -12.67 -1.20
CA GLN A 621 -29.21 -11.54 -0.32
C GLN A 621 -28.51 -10.26 -0.80
N PRO A 622 -29.22 -9.12 -0.88
CA PRO A 622 -28.60 -7.83 -1.17
C PRO A 622 -27.75 -7.35 0.01
N ALA A 623 -26.56 -6.81 -0.26
CA ALA A 623 -25.64 -6.37 0.77
C ALA A 623 -26.07 -5.02 1.38
N VAL A 624 -26.79 -5.07 2.51
CA VAL A 624 -27.32 -3.86 3.20
C VAL A 624 -26.23 -2.80 3.49
N ALA A 625 -25.02 -3.23 3.88
CA ALA A 625 -23.90 -2.31 4.13
C ALA A 625 -23.38 -1.58 2.86
N PHE A 626 -23.67 -2.10 1.68
CA PHE A 626 -23.24 -1.56 0.38
C PHE A 626 -24.48 -1.31 -0.50
N ASP A 627 -25.37 -0.44 0.01
CA ASP A 627 -26.55 0.11 -0.66
C ASP A 627 -27.46 -0.96 -1.35
N ASN A 628 -27.59 -2.13 -0.71
CA ASN A 628 -28.39 -3.27 -1.19
C ASN A 628 -27.95 -3.85 -2.55
N VAL A 629 -26.69 -3.68 -2.95
CA VAL A 629 -26.16 -4.28 -4.18
C VAL A 629 -26.12 -5.82 -4.06
N GLN A 630 -26.57 -6.51 -5.10
CA GLN A 630 -26.46 -7.97 -5.19
C GLN A 630 -25.03 -8.40 -5.58
N PRO A 631 -24.40 -9.37 -4.88
CA PRO A 631 -23.02 -9.77 -5.14
C PRO A 631 -22.74 -10.20 -6.59
N LEU A 632 -23.71 -10.87 -7.22
CA LEU A 632 -23.58 -11.35 -8.61
C LEU A 632 -23.56 -10.21 -9.64
N LYS A 633 -24.43 -9.20 -9.46
CA LYS A 633 -24.48 -8.02 -10.35
C LYS A 633 -23.19 -7.21 -10.26
N LEU A 634 -22.63 -7.10 -9.05
CA LEU A 634 -21.33 -6.49 -8.80
C LEU A 634 -20.21 -7.29 -9.49
N ALA A 635 -20.19 -8.63 -9.37
CA ALA A 635 -19.18 -9.47 -10.02
C ALA A 635 -19.23 -9.42 -11.57
N GLU A 636 -20.42 -9.28 -12.17
CA GLU A 636 -20.58 -9.01 -13.62
C GLU A 636 -19.91 -7.68 -13.99
N GLN A 637 -20.24 -6.59 -13.28
CA GLN A 637 -19.75 -5.24 -13.54
C GLN A 637 -18.23 -5.12 -13.33
N ALA A 638 -17.73 -5.73 -12.26
CA ALA A 638 -16.31 -5.82 -11.93
C ALA A 638 -15.54 -6.81 -12.83
N LYS A 639 -16.22 -7.57 -13.70
CA LYS A 639 -15.63 -8.59 -14.60
C LYS A 639 -14.82 -9.67 -13.87
N CYS A 640 -15.22 -10.04 -12.66
CA CYS A 640 -14.57 -11.03 -11.79
C CYS A 640 -14.76 -12.47 -12.32
N ARG A 641 -14.11 -12.83 -13.43
CA ARG A 641 -14.31 -14.11 -14.13
C ARG A 641 -14.10 -15.34 -13.24
N ALA A 642 -13.09 -15.32 -12.38
CA ALA A 642 -12.81 -16.44 -11.46
C ALA A 642 -13.95 -16.64 -10.45
N PHE A 643 -14.47 -15.56 -9.87
CA PHE A 643 -15.61 -15.59 -8.95
C PHE A 643 -16.88 -16.11 -9.64
N LEU A 644 -17.18 -15.63 -10.85
CA LEU A 644 -18.33 -16.10 -11.63
C LEU A 644 -18.23 -17.60 -12.01
N ALA A 645 -17.01 -18.14 -12.10
CA ALA A 645 -16.75 -19.56 -12.34
C ALA A 645 -16.75 -20.42 -11.06
N SER A 646 -16.94 -19.85 -9.86
CA SER A 646 -17.06 -20.64 -8.62
C SER A 646 -18.23 -21.61 -8.68
N LYS A 647 -18.05 -22.79 -8.08
CA LYS A 647 -19.08 -23.84 -7.95
C LYS A 647 -20.38 -23.31 -7.33
N CYS A 648 -20.27 -22.38 -6.38
CA CYS A 648 -21.41 -21.77 -5.71
C CYS A 648 -22.25 -20.91 -6.68
N VAL A 649 -21.59 -20.08 -7.49
CA VAL A 649 -22.24 -19.25 -8.51
C VAL A 649 -22.83 -20.12 -9.63
N GLN A 650 -22.11 -21.15 -10.08
CA GLN A 650 -22.61 -22.09 -11.09
C GLN A 650 -23.85 -22.85 -10.60
N LYS A 651 -23.85 -23.39 -9.37
CA LYS A 651 -25.03 -24.02 -8.76
C LYS A 651 -26.23 -23.06 -8.67
N TYR A 652 -25.99 -21.80 -8.31
CA TYR A 652 -27.04 -20.77 -8.30
C TYR A 652 -27.60 -20.48 -9.71
N LEU A 653 -26.73 -20.43 -10.73
CA LEU A 653 -27.15 -20.26 -12.12
C LEU A 653 -27.96 -21.47 -12.63
N ASP A 654 -27.56 -22.70 -12.28
CA ASP A 654 -28.33 -23.92 -12.57
C ASP A 654 -29.71 -23.90 -11.88
N GLU A 655 -29.79 -23.56 -10.59
CA GLU A 655 -31.06 -23.39 -9.87
C GLU A 655 -31.96 -22.34 -10.54
N LYS A 656 -31.40 -21.25 -11.09
CA LYS A 656 -32.16 -20.27 -11.87
C LYS A 656 -32.56 -20.77 -13.26
N TRP A 657 -31.71 -21.52 -13.94
CA TRP A 657 -31.90 -22.00 -15.31
C TRP A 657 -32.96 -23.11 -15.41
N TYR A 658 -32.91 -24.07 -14.50
CA TYR A 658 -33.88 -25.17 -14.41
C TYR A 658 -35.10 -24.82 -13.54
N GLY A 659 -34.98 -23.86 -12.62
CA GLY A 659 -36.07 -23.47 -11.72
C GLY A 659 -36.48 -24.62 -10.80
N HIS A 660 -37.75 -25.04 -10.86
CA HIS A 660 -38.28 -26.14 -10.03
C HIS A 660 -38.11 -27.55 -10.65
N ILE A 661 -37.28 -27.68 -11.70
CA ILE A 661 -37.00 -28.94 -12.42
C ILE A 661 -35.77 -29.63 -11.81
N ASN A 662 -35.81 -30.97 -11.69
CA ASN A 662 -34.72 -31.75 -11.12
C ASN A 662 -33.60 -32.01 -12.14
N TYR A 663 -32.63 -31.09 -12.19
CA TYR A 663 -31.50 -31.13 -13.10
C TYR A 663 -30.43 -32.18 -12.77
N LYS A 664 -30.48 -32.83 -11.59
CA LYS A 664 -29.49 -33.85 -11.18
C LYS A 664 -29.58 -35.17 -11.97
N ARG A 665 -30.53 -35.31 -12.90
CA ARG A 665 -30.70 -36.51 -13.74
C ARG A 665 -29.91 -36.36 -15.06
N PRO A 666 -29.07 -37.33 -15.47
CA PRO A 666 -28.20 -37.19 -16.64
C PRO A 666 -28.93 -37.05 -17.98
N VAL A 667 -30.18 -37.53 -18.06
CA VAL A 667 -31.02 -37.51 -19.29
C VAL A 667 -32.02 -36.34 -19.32
N ILE A 668 -31.95 -35.42 -18.35
CA ILE A 668 -33.00 -34.41 -18.11
C ILE A 668 -33.22 -33.48 -19.31
N ASN A 669 -32.17 -33.07 -20.01
CA ASN A 669 -32.28 -32.14 -21.14
C ASN A 669 -33.03 -32.76 -22.34
N LEU A 670 -32.84 -34.06 -22.59
CA LEU A 670 -33.62 -34.80 -23.59
C LEU A 670 -35.07 -34.98 -23.13
N GLN A 671 -35.29 -35.30 -21.86
CA GLN A 671 -36.65 -35.42 -21.29
C GLN A 671 -37.43 -34.10 -21.36
N ILE A 672 -36.78 -32.96 -21.09
CA ILE A 672 -37.37 -31.62 -21.26
C ILE A 672 -37.75 -31.40 -22.72
N PHE A 673 -36.86 -31.68 -23.68
CA PHE A 673 -37.14 -31.50 -25.10
C PHE A 673 -38.35 -32.33 -25.59
N PHE A 674 -38.43 -33.61 -25.24
CA PHE A 674 -39.58 -34.45 -25.59
C PHE A 674 -40.88 -33.99 -24.89
N CYS A 675 -40.80 -33.51 -23.65
CA CYS A 675 -41.95 -32.91 -22.96
C CYS A 675 -42.40 -31.56 -23.54
N SER A 676 -41.47 -30.76 -24.07
CA SER A 676 -41.79 -29.52 -24.79
C SER A 676 -42.52 -29.80 -26.11
N LEU A 677 -42.15 -30.88 -26.81
CA LEU A 677 -42.82 -31.33 -28.03
C LEU A 677 -44.20 -31.97 -27.73
N PHE A 678 -44.32 -32.74 -26.64
CA PHE A 678 -45.52 -33.52 -26.35
C PHE A 678 -45.90 -33.44 -24.86
N ILE A 679 -46.84 -32.53 -24.58
CA ILE A 679 -47.34 -32.15 -23.25
C ILE A 679 -47.75 -33.35 -22.36
N PRO A 680 -48.40 -34.42 -22.86
CA PRO A 680 -48.80 -35.56 -22.03
C PRO A 680 -47.63 -36.38 -21.42
N LEU A 681 -46.38 -36.16 -21.82
CA LEU A 681 -45.21 -36.85 -21.23
C LEU A 681 -44.70 -36.18 -19.93
N ILE A 682 -45.09 -34.93 -19.65
CA ILE A 682 -44.73 -34.21 -18.41
C ILE A 682 -45.07 -34.99 -17.12
N PRO A 683 -46.27 -35.61 -16.96
CA PRO A 683 -46.57 -36.42 -15.76
C PRO A 683 -45.77 -37.73 -15.74
N ILE A 684 -45.53 -38.32 -16.91
CA ILE A 684 -44.92 -39.65 -17.07
C ILE A 684 -43.45 -39.65 -16.64
N PHE A 685 -42.68 -38.61 -17.01
CA PHE A 685 -41.26 -38.54 -16.67
C PHE A 685 -40.94 -38.00 -15.26
N CYS A 686 -41.93 -37.50 -14.52
CA CYS A 686 -41.75 -36.97 -13.15
C CYS A 686 -40.53 -36.04 -13.02
N ILE A 687 -40.51 -34.98 -13.86
CA ILE A 687 -39.38 -34.07 -14.09
C ILE A 687 -39.18 -33.05 -12.95
N PHE A 688 -40.22 -32.77 -12.17
CA PHE A 688 -40.16 -31.86 -11.03
C PHE A 688 -39.33 -32.43 -9.87
N LEU A 689 -38.70 -31.56 -9.09
CA LEU A 689 -38.21 -31.98 -7.76
C LEU A 689 -39.37 -32.62 -6.98
N PRO A 690 -39.17 -33.78 -6.33
CA PRO A 690 -39.91 -34.03 -5.10
C PRO A 690 -39.48 -32.90 -4.15
N TYR A 691 -40.42 -32.08 -3.68
CA TYR A 691 -40.13 -31.01 -2.72
C TYR A 691 -39.85 -31.67 -1.37
N VAL A 692 -38.62 -32.15 -1.23
CA VAL A 692 -38.11 -32.85 -0.07
C VAL A 692 -37.04 -31.93 0.51
N HIS A 693 -37.42 -31.25 1.60
CA HIS A 693 -36.46 -30.77 2.57
C HIS A 693 -35.78 -31.98 3.24
N GLU A 694 -34.88 -32.64 2.51
CA GLU A 694 -33.70 -33.24 3.14
C GLU A 694 -32.76 -32.08 3.48
N HIS A 695 -33.20 -31.29 4.47
CA HIS A 695 -32.25 -30.89 5.49
C HIS A 695 -31.79 -32.21 6.13
N PRO A 696 -30.52 -32.63 6.02
CA PRO A 696 -29.98 -33.53 7.01
C PRO A 696 -30.09 -32.78 8.34
N GLN A 697 -31.08 -33.17 9.15
CA GLN A 697 -31.20 -32.62 10.49
C GLN A 697 -30.02 -33.13 11.31
N ILE A 698 -28.92 -32.37 11.26
CA ILE A 698 -28.05 -32.22 12.41
C ILE A 698 -28.89 -31.47 13.45
N ILE A 699 -29.79 -32.20 14.12
CA ILE A 699 -30.08 -31.96 15.51
C ILE A 699 -28.78 -32.37 16.22
N PRO A 700 -27.98 -31.43 16.77
CA PRO A 700 -27.06 -31.83 17.81
C PRO A 700 -27.95 -32.34 18.94
N ASN A 701 -27.74 -33.57 19.40
CA ASN A 701 -28.62 -34.22 20.40
C ASN A 701 -28.59 -33.53 21.79
N ASN A 702 -27.95 -32.36 21.89
CA ASN A 702 -27.83 -31.50 23.06
C ASN A 702 -28.65 -30.22 22.89
N LYS A 703 -29.92 -30.25 23.33
CA LYS A 703 -30.80 -29.06 23.48
C LYS A 703 -30.31 -28.03 24.53
N ASN A 704 -29.13 -28.23 25.13
CA ASN A 704 -28.66 -27.48 26.30
C ASN A 704 -27.75 -26.27 25.97
N HIS A 705 -27.17 -26.18 24.76
CA HIS A 705 -26.18 -25.13 24.44
C HIS A 705 -26.71 -23.89 23.71
N LEU A 706 -27.98 -23.87 23.29
CA LEU A 706 -28.55 -22.77 22.47
C LEU A 706 -29.25 -21.66 23.28
N LYS A 707 -29.05 -21.59 24.60
CA LYS A 707 -29.67 -20.57 25.47
C LYS A 707 -28.93 -19.22 25.52
N SER A 708 -27.76 -19.06 24.88
CA SER A 708 -26.86 -17.90 25.11
C SER A 708 -26.63 -16.95 23.93
N ARG A 709 -27.39 -17.03 22.82
CA ARG A 709 -27.28 -16.05 21.71
C ARG A 709 -28.64 -15.45 21.32
N ASN A 710 -28.59 -14.14 21.06
CA ASN A 710 -29.74 -13.22 21.10
C ASN A 710 -30.96 -13.67 20.28
N PRO A 711 -32.17 -13.76 20.90
CA PRO A 711 -33.38 -14.23 20.21
C PRO A 711 -33.91 -13.27 19.12
N PHE A 712 -33.40 -12.04 19.06
CA PHE A 712 -33.85 -11.02 18.10
C PHE A 712 -33.40 -11.30 16.65
N ILE A 713 -32.15 -11.77 16.46
CA ILE A 713 -31.61 -12.10 15.13
C ILE A 713 -32.30 -13.34 14.57
N ILE A 714 -32.51 -14.35 15.42
CA ILE A 714 -33.23 -15.59 15.06
C ILE A 714 -34.67 -15.28 14.65
N ARG A 715 -35.34 -14.33 15.33
CA ARG A 715 -36.72 -13.96 14.98
C ARG A 715 -36.81 -13.32 13.60
N ASN A 716 -35.92 -12.37 13.28
CA ASN A 716 -35.94 -11.68 11.99
C ASN A 716 -35.53 -12.58 10.81
N ILE A 717 -34.57 -13.50 10.99
CA ILE A 717 -34.20 -14.49 9.96
C ILE A 717 -35.34 -15.48 9.67
N ILE A 718 -36.21 -15.76 10.65
CA ILE A 718 -37.34 -16.69 10.50
C ILE A 718 -38.58 -16.01 9.89
N THR A 719 -38.65 -14.67 9.86
CA THR A 719 -39.86 -13.91 9.48
C THR A 719 -39.86 -13.28 8.08
N SER A 720 -38.86 -13.51 7.23
CA SER A 720 -38.95 -13.15 5.79
C SER A 720 -39.13 -14.39 4.92
N ASP A 721 -40.24 -14.45 4.17
CA ASP A 721 -40.56 -15.48 3.16
C ASP A 721 -40.66 -16.95 3.61
N ARG A 722 -41.11 -17.18 4.85
CA ARG A 722 -41.87 -18.43 5.14
C ARG A 722 -43.32 -18.28 4.72
N ASP A 723 -43.58 -18.46 3.43
CA ASP A 723 -44.93 -18.69 2.89
C ASP A 723 -45.49 -19.99 3.52
N PRO A 724 -46.51 -19.94 4.40
CA PRO A 724 -46.88 -21.08 5.22
C PRO A 724 -48.03 -21.88 4.56
N THR A 725 -47.78 -22.50 3.40
CA THR A 725 -48.73 -23.46 2.80
C THR A 725 -48.06 -24.74 2.30
N ASP A 726 -48.04 -25.74 3.19
CA ASP A 726 -47.63 -27.12 2.94
C ASP A 726 -48.72 -27.88 2.14
N GLU A 727 -49.07 -27.36 0.96
CA GLU A 727 -50.02 -27.98 0.04
C GLU A 727 -49.32 -28.67 -1.11
N ARG A 728 -49.65 -29.95 -1.35
CA ARG A 728 -49.25 -30.72 -2.54
C ARG A 728 -49.58 -29.92 -3.81
N ILE A 729 -48.58 -29.28 -4.40
CA ILE A 729 -48.74 -28.34 -5.52
C ILE A 729 -49.64 -28.94 -6.60
N ARG A 730 -50.81 -28.32 -6.80
CA ARG A 730 -51.85 -28.74 -7.77
C ARG A 730 -51.23 -28.91 -9.16
N TRP A 731 -51.67 -29.91 -9.92
CA TRP A 731 -51.12 -30.22 -11.24
C TRP A 731 -51.01 -29.00 -12.18
N SER A 732 -52.02 -28.12 -12.16
CA SER A 732 -52.02 -26.85 -12.90
C SER A 732 -50.88 -25.90 -12.50
N LYS A 733 -50.59 -25.76 -11.20
CA LYS A 733 -49.44 -24.96 -10.71
C LYS A 733 -48.12 -25.58 -11.17
N LYS A 734 -47.96 -26.92 -11.11
CA LYS A 734 -46.75 -27.62 -11.62
C LYS A 734 -46.53 -27.34 -13.11
N LEU A 735 -47.59 -27.42 -13.90
CA LEU A 735 -47.55 -27.10 -15.33
C LEU A 735 -47.13 -25.64 -15.57
N ILE A 736 -47.69 -24.67 -14.83
CA ILE A 736 -47.25 -23.27 -14.89
C ILE A 736 -45.76 -23.10 -14.55
N TYR A 737 -45.25 -23.77 -13.50
CA TYR A 737 -43.83 -23.70 -13.15
C TYR A 737 -42.92 -24.29 -14.24
N PHE A 738 -43.35 -25.33 -14.96
CA PHE A 738 -42.62 -25.88 -16.10
C PHE A 738 -42.50 -24.87 -17.25
N TYR A 739 -43.61 -24.27 -17.70
CA TYR A 739 -43.58 -23.25 -18.78
C TYR A 739 -42.92 -21.92 -18.34
N LYS A 740 -42.78 -21.67 -17.04
CA LYS A 740 -42.03 -20.52 -16.50
C LYS A 740 -40.51 -20.75 -16.47
N ALA A 741 -40.04 -22.00 -16.53
CA ALA A 741 -38.60 -22.32 -16.46
C ALA A 741 -37.82 -21.81 -17.69
N PRO A 742 -36.66 -21.14 -17.51
CA PRO A 742 -35.84 -20.64 -18.62
C PRO A 742 -35.44 -21.71 -19.65
N ILE A 743 -34.99 -22.89 -19.21
CA ILE A 743 -34.63 -23.99 -20.12
C ILE A 743 -35.79 -24.42 -21.04
N VAL A 744 -37.03 -24.44 -20.54
CA VAL A 744 -38.20 -24.82 -21.33
C VAL A 744 -38.50 -23.75 -22.39
N ARG A 745 -38.37 -22.46 -22.04
CA ARG A 745 -38.49 -21.35 -23.00
C ARG A 745 -37.40 -21.37 -24.05
N PHE A 746 -36.17 -21.71 -23.66
CA PHE A 746 -35.07 -21.91 -24.60
C PHE A 746 -35.35 -23.05 -25.58
N CYS A 747 -35.83 -24.21 -25.11
CA CYS A 747 -36.25 -25.31 -25.98
C CYS A 747 -37.35 -24.88 -26.97
N TYR A 748 -38.35 -24.10 -26.54
CA TYR A 748 -39.36 -23.56 -27.46
C TYR A 748 -38.78 -22.60 -28.50
N ASN A 749 -37.81 -21.74 -28.13
CA ASN A 749 -37.13 -20.86 -29.07
C ASN A 749 -36.33 -21.67 -30.12
N VAL A 750 -35.61 -22.72 -29.70
CA VAL A 750 -34.87 -23.61 -30.61
C VAL A 750 -35.82 -24.31 -31.60
N ILE A 751 -36.96 -24.83 -31.12
CA ILE A 751 -37.97 -25.49 -31.98
C ILE A 751 -38.58 -24.47 -32.96
N PHE A 752 -38.95 -23.27 -32.47
CA PHE A 752 -39.50 -22.20 -33.30
C PHE A 752 -38.52 -21.76 -34.39
N LEU A 753 -37.26 -21.51 -34.05
CA LEU A 753 -36.24 -21.07 -35.01
C LEU A 753 -35.99 -22.13 -36.10
N GLY A 754 -35.96 -23.41 -35.72
CA GLY A 754 -35.82 -24.51 -36.69
C GLY A 754 -37.00 -24.60 -37.67
N LEU A 755 -38.23 -24.46 -37.17
CA LEU A 755 -39.43 -24.41 -38.01
C LEU A 755 -39.48 -23.15 -38.89
N PHE A 756 -39.09 -21.99 -38.34
CA PHE A 756 -39.01 -20.73 -39.06
C PHE A 756 -38.03 -20.79 -40.23
N LEU A 757 -36.81 -21.29 -40.02
CA LEU A 757 -35.82 -21.44 -41.10
C LEU A 757 -36.24 -22.46 -42.16
N GLY A 758 -36.91 -23.55 -41.75
CA GLY A 758 -37.51 -24.51 -42.67
C GLY A 758 -38.59 -23.86 -43.54
N LEU A 759 -39.50 -23.07 -42.94
CA LEU A 759 -40.54 -22.32 -43.64
C LEU A 759 -39.95 -21.25 -44.58
N PHE A 760 -38.97 -20.48 -44.11
CA PHE A 760 -38.31 -19.43 -44.90
C PHE A 760 -37.63 -20.03 -46.14
N SER A 761 -36.90 -21.13 -45.95
CA SER A 761 -36.24 -21.86 -47.04
C SER A 761 -37.26 -22.44 -48.03
N PHE A 762 -38.37 -23.01 -47.53
CA PHE A 762 -39.45 -23.55 -48.35
C PHE A 762 -40.10 -22.46 -49.21
N VAL A 763 -40.48 -21.33 -48.61
CA VAL A 763 -41.08 -20.20 -49.30
C VAL A 763 -40.15 -19.66 -50.40
N LEU A 764 -38.86 -19.46 -50.11
CA LEU A 764 -37.91 -18.94 -51.11
C LEU A 764 -37.63 -19.87 -52.28
N LEU A 765 -37.60 -21.19 -52.04
CA LEU A 765 -37.26 -22.18 -53.05
C LEU A 765 -38.46 -22.58 -53.93
N ILE A 766 -39.67 -22.61 -53.37
CA ILE A 766 -40.85 -23.21 -54.02
C ILE A 766 -41.96 -22.18 -54.27
N ASP A 767 -42.36 -21.42 -53.25
CA ASP A 767 -43.61 -20.61 -53.31
C ASP A 767 -43.40 -19.13 -53.69
N TYR A 768 -42.16 -18.64 -53.81
CA TYR A 768 -41.88 -17.21 -54.07
C TYR A 768 -42.17 -16.78 -55.52
N LEU A 769 -43.45 -16.54 -55.79
CA LEU A 769 -44.02 -16.18 -57.10
C LEU A 769 -44.19 -14.66 -57.26
N PRO A 770 -44.11 -14.10 -58.49
CA PRO A 770 -44.40 -12.68 -58.73
C PRO A 770 -45.87 -12.33 -58.42
N VAL A 771 -46.13 -11.12 -57.92
CA VAL A 771 -47.49 -10.63 -57.68
C VAL A 771 -48.16 -10.30 -59.02
N ASN A 772 -48.91 -11.26 -59.56
CA ASN A 772 -49.63 -11.09 -60.81
C ASN A 772 -50.93 -10.28 -60.61
N ILE A 773 -50.95 -9.02 -61.05
CA ILE A 773 -52.08 -8.10 -60.90
C ILE A 773 -53.17 -8.30 -62.00
N HIS A 774 -52.92 -9.15 -63.01
CA HIS A 774 -53.86 -9.36 -64.11
C HIS A 774 -55.05 -10.26 -63.75
N TYR A 775 -56.14 -9.63 -63.31
CA TYR A 775 -57.48 -10.23 -63.28
C TYR A 775 -57.97 -10.55 -64.71
N GLY A 776 -58.39 -11.80 -64.93
CA GLY A 776 -58.80 -12.29 -66.25
C GLY A 776 -59.66 -13.56 -66.24
N GLN A 777 -60.79 -13.53 -65.52
CA GLN A 777 -61.93 -14.47 -65.55
C GLN A 777 -61.76 -15.91 -64.99
N GLN A 778 -62.60 -16.18 -63.97
CA GLN A 778 -63.34 -17.43 -63.65
C GLN A 778 -62.56 -18.78 -63.57
N SER A 779 -62.67 -19.57 -62.49
CA SER A 779 -63.69 -19.59 -61.43
C SER A 779 -63.23 -20.27 -60.13
N ASN A 780 -63.97 -19.97 -59.06
CA ASN A 780 -64.09 -20.72 -57.79
C ASN A 780 -62.93 -20.69 -56.76
N ILE A 781 -63.15 -19.82 -55.76
CA ILE A 781 -62.79 -19.99 -54.32
C ILE A 781 -61.32 -19.68 -53.93
N THR A 782 -61.18 -18.62 -53.10
CA THR A 782 -60.02 -18.29 -52.22
C THR A 782 -58.63 -18.09 -52.83
N ASN A 783 -58.48 -17.21 -53.83
CA ASN A 783 -57.16 -16.71 -54.21
C ASN A 783 -56.82 -15.39 -53.48
N PHE A 784 -56.06 -15.49 -52.39
CA PHE A 784 -55.31 -14.36 -51.83
C PHE A 784 -54.17 -13.97 -52.80
N PRO A 785 -53.71 -12.69 -52.82
CA PRO A 785 -52.66 -12.23 -53.73
C PRO A 785 -51.25 -12.79 -53.43
N LEU A 786 -51.10 -13.50 -52.31
CA LEU A 786 -49.88 -14.15 -51.85
C LEU A 786 -50.22 -15.58 -51.38
N PRO A 787 -49.33 -16.57 -51.54
CA PRO A 787 -49.53 -17.90 -51.00
C PRO A 787 -49.59 -17.86 -49.46
N ILE A 788 -50.39 -18.75 -48.87
CA ILE A 788 -50.64 -18.79 -47.41
C ILE A 788 -49.34 -18.99 -46.62
N THR A 789 -48.38 -19.70 -47.20
CA THR A 789 -47.02 -19.95 -46.67
C THR A 789 -46.18 -18.68 -46.55
N GLU A 790 -46.22 -17.78 -47.55
CA GLU A 790 -45.58 -16.46 -47.50
C GLU A 790 -46.25 -15.56 -46.44
N ILE A 791 -47.58 -15.62 -46.30
CA ILE A 791 -48.32 -14.89 -45.25
C ILE A 791 -47.90 -15.37 -43.85
N ILE A 792 -47.83 -16.68 -43.62
CA ILE A 792 -47.37 -17.25 -42.34
C ILE A 792 -45.92 -16.82 -42.06
N LEU A 793 -45.04 -16.82 -43.07
CA LEU A 793 -43.66 -16.38 -42.92
C LEU A 793 -43.59 -14.90 -42.49
N HIS A 794 -44.36 -14.02 -43.14
CA HIS A 794 -44.42 -12.61 -42.75
C HIS A 794 -44.91 -12.43 -41.31
N VAL A 795 -45.93 -13.17 -40.87
CA VAL A 795 -46.39 -13.14 -39.47
C VAL A 795 -45.26 -13.59 -38.52
N CYS A 796 -44.52 -14.65 -38.85
CA CYS A 796 -43.37 -15.08 -38.04
C CYS A 796 -42.28 -14.00 -37.94
N VAL A 797 -41.89 -13.35 -39.05
CA VAL A 797 -40.88 -12.28 -39.00
C VAL A 797 -41.41 -11.06 -38.21
N TRP A 798 -42.68 -10.69 -38.37
CA TRP A 798 -43.28 -9.63 -37.55
C TRP A 798 -43.28 -9.96 -36.04
N THR A 799 -43.45 -11.23 -35.65
CA THR A 799 -43.30 -11.61 -34.23
C THR A 799 -41.86 -11.48 -33.72
N LEU A 800 -40.86 -11.75 -34.56
CA LEU A 800 -39.43 -11.55 -34.23
C LEU A 800 -39.09 -10.05 -34.10
N ILE A 801 -39.58 -9.21 -35.02
CA ILE A 801 -39.42 -7.75 -34.94
C ILE A 801 -39.99 -7.19 -33.63
N MET A 802 -41.14 -7.70 -33.17
CA MET A 802 -41.77 -7.27 -31.92
C MET A 802 -40.97 -7.71 -30.68
N GLU A 803 -40.37 -8.90 -30.70
CA GLU A 803 -39.51 -9.40 -29.62
C GLU A 803 -38.20 -8.61 -29.53
N GLU A 804 -37.54 -8.31 -30.65
CA GLU A 804 -36.36 -7.43 -30.69
C GLU A 804 -36.70 -6.00 -30.23
N SER A 805 -37.83 -5.44 -30.67
CA SER A 805 -38.32 -4.13 -30.20
C SER A 805 -38.56 -4.12 -28.69
N ARG A 806 -39.10 -5.21 -28.13
CA ARG A 806 -39.30 -5.37 -26.68
C ARG A 806 -37.96 -5.41 -25.92
N GLN A 807 -36.94 -6.05 -26.48
CA GLN A 807 -35.60 -6.10 -25.87
C GLN A 807 -34.91 -4.72 -25.93
N PHE A 808 -34.99 -4.04 -27.07
CA PHE A 808 -34.47 -2.68 -27.26
C PHE A 808 -35.05 -1.66 -26.26
N ILE A 809 -36.37 -1.73 -25.98
CA ILE A 809 -37.04 -0.84 -25.01
C ILE A 809 -36.59 -1.12 -23.56
N LEU A 810 -36.23 -2.37 -23.23
CA LEU A 810 -35.88 -2.79 -21.87
C LEU A 810 -34.38 -2.67 -21.53
N MET A 811 -33.53 -2.45 -22.53
CA MET A 811 -32.08 -2.34 -22.35
C MET A 811 -31.57 -0.92 -22.56
N GLU A 812 -30.46 -0.59 -21.90
CA GLU A 812 -29.71 0.64 -22.21
C GLU A 812 -29.12 0.56 -23.62
N TYR A 813 -29.37 1.60 -24.43
CA TYR A 813 -28.95 1.70 -25.84
C TYR A 813 -27.48 1.31 -26.08
N GLN A 814 -26.57 1.78 -25.21
CA GLN A 814 -25.14 1.47 -25.31
C GLN A 814 -24.85 -0.02 -25.09
N LYS A 815 -25.52 -0.69 -24.13
CA LYS A 815 -25.35 -2.13 -23.89
C LYS A 815 -25.91 -2.94 -25.06
N TYR A 816 -27.08 -2.54 -25.60
CA TYR A 816 -27.71 -3.24 -26.72
C TYR A 816 -26.82 -3.25 -27.98
N ILE A 817 -26.28 -2.10 -28.40
CA ILE A 817 -25.42 -2.00 -29.60
C ILE A 817 -24.03 -2.63 -29.39
N SER A 818 -23.55 -2.72 -28.16
CA SER A 818 -22.24 -3.35 -27.87
C SER A 818 -22.22 -4.86 -28.11
N ASP A 819 -23.38 -5.52 -28.20
CA ASP A 819 -23.49 -6.95 -28.49
C ASP A 819 -23.54 -7.21 -30.01
N MET A 820 -22.62 -8.03 -30.48
CA MET A 820 -22.54 -8.46 -31.88
C MET A 820 -23.80 -9.19 -32.35
N TRP A 821 -24.49 -9.92 -31.46
CA TRP A 821 -25.69 -10.67 -31.83
C TRP A 821 -26.90 -9.76 -32.09
N ASN A 822 -27.09 -8.75 -31.25
CA ASN A 822 -28.12 -7.74 -31.45
C ASN A 822 -27.90 -6.98 -32.76
N LEU A 823 -26.64 -6.68 -33.11
CA LEU A 823 -26.30 -6.05 -34.38
C LEU A 823 -26.65 -6.95 -35.59
N ILE A 824 -26.42 -8.26 -35.50
CA ILE A 824 -26.81 -9.24 -36.53
C ILE A 824 -28.35 -9.28 -36.68
N ASN A 825 -29.09 -9.32 -35.57
CA ASN A 825 -30.56 -9.32 -35.60
C ASN A 825 -31.13 -8.02 -36.21
N VAL A 826 -30.56 -6.86 -35.86
CA VAL A 826 -30.92 -5.57 -36.49
C VAL A 826 -30.61 -5.57 -37.98
N ALA A 827 -29.49 -6.14 -38.42
CA ALA A 827 -29.15 -6.26 -39.83
C ALA A 827 -30.16 -7.14 -40.59
N ALA A 828 -30.58 -8.27 -40.02
CA ALA A 828 -31.62 -9.13 -40.59
C ALA A 828 -32.95 -8.35 -40.74
N ILE A 829 -33.40 -7.66 -39.69
CA ILE A 829 -34.63 -6.85 -39.75
C ILE A 829 -34.55 -5.78 -40.85
N ILE A 830 -33.41 -5.11 -41.02
CA ILE A 830 -33.23 -4.09 -42.08
C ILE A 830 -33.28 -4.74 -43.48
N LEU A 831 -32.59 -5.85 -43.70
CA LEU A 831 -32.60 -6.57 -44.99
C LEU A 831 -34.01 -7.07 -45.33
N TYR A 832 -34.71 -7.65 -44.35
CA TYR A 832 -36.10 -8.07 -44.48
C TYR A 832 -37.03 -6.90 -44.81
N LEU A 833 -36.91 -5.74 -44.13
CA LEU A 833 -37.75 -4.58 -44.42
C LEU A 833 -37.52 -4.03 -45.84
N ILE A 834 -36.28 -4.01 -46.33
CA ILE A 834 -35.95 -3.62 -47.71
C ILE A 834 -36.58 -4.61 -48.70
N ALA A 835 -36.46 -5.91 -48.44
CA ALA A 835 -37.10 -6.95 -49.25
C ALA A 835 -38.64 -6.83 -49.25
N PHE A 836 -39.25 -6.58 -48.08
CA PHE A 836 -40.68 -6.45 -47.91
C PHE A 836 -41.21 -5.22 -48.66
N ILE A 837 -40.53 -4.07 -48.58
CA ILE A 837 -40.93 -2.86 -49.32
C ILE A 837 -40.80 -3.08 -50.84
N THR A 838 -39.68 -3.65 -51.31
CA THR A 838 -39.47 -3.89 -52.75
C THR A 838 -40.42 -4.94 -53.32
N ARG A 839 -40.88 -5.91 -52.51
CA ARG A 839 -41.89 -6.93 -52.87
C ARG A 839 -43.24 -6.36 -53.31
N PHE A 840 -43.69 -5.23 -52.74
CA PHE A 840 -44.99 -4.62 -53.09
C PHE A 840 -44.93 -3.61 -54.25
N ILE A 841 -43.74 -3.31 -54.79
CA ILE A 841 -43.61 -2.44 -55.96
C ILE A 841 -43.82 -3.28 -57.22
N PRO A 842 -44.84 -2.98 -58.06
CA PRO A 842 -45.15 -3.78 -59.24
C PRO A 842 -44.14 -3.52 -60.38
N ASN A 843 -43.00 -4.21 -60.34
CA ASN A 843 -41.98 -4.21 -61.39
C ASN A 843 -41.13 -5.50 -61.31
N GLU A 844 -40.79 -6.09 -62.45
CA GLU A 844 -39.97 -7.30 -62.53
C GLU A 844 -38.57 -7.10 -61.93
N THR A 845 -37.97 -5.92 -62.11
CA THR A 845 -36.65 -5.61 -61.54
C THR A 845 -36.69 -5.52 -60.01
N PHE A 846 -37.72 -4.88 -59.44
CA PHE A 846 -37.90 -4.81 -57.99
C PHE A 846 -38.22 -6.18 -57.37
N PHE A 847 -38.90 -7.07 -58.09
CA PHE A 847 -39.10 -8.47 -57.67
C PHE A 847 -37.80 -9.30 -57.66
N ILE A 848 -36.92 -9.12 -58.65
CA ILE A 848 -35.59 -9.76 -58.63
C ILE A 848 -34.76 -9.22 -57.45
N ILE A 849 -34.80 -7.91 -57.22
CA ILE A 849 -34.13 -7.25 -56.10
C ILE A 849 -34.67 -7.76 -54.75
N SER A 850 -36.00 -7.86 -54.57
CA SER A 850 -36.59 -8.39 -53.33
C SER A 850 -36.19 -9.84 -53.08
N LYS A 851 -36.12 -10.67 -54.14
CA LYS A 851 -35.61 -12.05 -54.05
C LYS A 851 -34.14 -12.09 -53.62
N ILE A 852 -33.28 -11.22 -54.15
CA ILE A 852 -31.87 -11.14 -53.73
C ILE A 852 -31.76 -10.76 -52.25
N PHE A 853 -32.49 -9.73 -51.80
CA PHE A 853 -32.46 -9.31 -50.40
C PHE A 853 -32.97 -10.40 -49.43
N LEU A 854 -34.02 -11.15 -49.77
CA LEU A 854 -34.46 -12.27 -48.93
C LEU A 854 -33.46 -13.44 -48.89
N ASN A 855 -32.73 -13.71 -49.98
CA ASN A 855 -31.69 -14.74 -49.96
C ASN A 855 -30.50 -14.32 -49.08
N LEU A 856 -30.15 -13.02 -49.07
CA LEU A 856 -29.16 -12.48 -48.14
C LEU A 856 -29.67 -12.52 -46.70
N ASP A 857 -30.93 -12.14 -46.46
CA ASP A 857 -31.57 -12.20 -45.13
C ASP A 857 -31.57 -13.63 -44.58
N LEU A 858 -31.93 -14.64 -45.38
CA LEU A 858 -31.86 -16.05 -44.98
C LEU A 858 -30.46 -16.47 -44.50
N ILE A 859 -29.39 -16.00 -45.16
CA ILE A 859 -28.01 -16.26 -44.73
C ILE A 859 -27.75 -15.61 -43.36
N VAL A 860 -28.22 -14.38 -43.13
CA VAL A 860 -28.08 -13.70 -41.83
C VAL A 860 -28.84 -14.43 -40.73
N TRP A 861 -30.07 -14.90 -40.98
CA TRP A 861 -30.82 -15.73 -40.04
C TRP A 861 -30.12 -17.07 -39.73
N PHE A 862 -29.53 -17.72 -40.73
CA PHE A 862 -28.71 -18.93 -40.50
C PHE A 862 -27.48 -18.64 -39.66
N VAL A 863 -26.76 -17.54 -39.88
CA VAL A 863 -25.64 -17.12 -39.02
C VAL A 863 -26.12 -16.79 -37.60
N GLY A 864 -27.30 -16.18 -37.45
CA GLY A 864 -27.95 -15.93 -36.16
C GLY A 864 -28.20 -17.19 -35.33
N THR A 865 -28.45 -18.35 -35.96
CA THR A 865 -28.62 -19.64 -35.22
C THR A 865 -27.41 -20.00 -34.37
N LEU A 866 -26.21 -19.54 -34.75
CA LEU A 866 -24.98 -19.83 -34.02
C LEU A 866 -25.03 -19.31 -32.58
N HIS A 867 -25.82 -18.27 -32.29
CA HIS A 867 -26.02 -17.77 -30.94
C HIS A 867 -26.60 -18.84 -30.00
N LEU A 868 -27.47 -19.74 -30.49
CA LEU A 868 -28.00 -20.85 -29.69
C LEU A 868 -26.89 -21.82 -29.24
N PHE A 869 -25.81 -21.96 -30.01
CA PHE A 869 -24.69 -22.82 -29.65
C PHE A 869 -23.83 -22.24 -28.51
N ALA A 870 -23.96 -20.94 -28.20
CA ALA A 870 -23.30 -20.31 -27.05
C ALA A 870 -23.78 -20.89 -25.71
N ALA A 871 -25.04 -21.35 -25.63
CA ALA A 871 -25.63 -21.92 -24.42
C ALA A 871 -25.14 -23.34 -24.07
N PHE A 872 -24.43 -24.03 -24.97
CA PHE A 872 -23.93 -25.38 -24.72
C PHE A 872 -22.48 -25.37 -24.24
N GLU A 873 -22.24 -25.94 -23.06
CA GLU A 873 -20.95 -26.08 -22.37
C GLU A 873 -19.75 -26.39 -23.30
N ARG A 874 -19.91 -27.32 -24.25
CA ARG A 874 -18.84 -27.79 -25.16
C ARG A 874 -18.70 -27.01 -26.47
N LEU A 875 -19.72 -26.25 -26.87
CA LEU A 875 -19.75 -25.52 -28.15
C LEU A 875 -19.54 -24.02 -27.95
N GLY A 876 -20.08 -23.43 -26.88
CA GLY A 876 -19.95 -22.00 -26.59
C GLY A 876 -18.50 -21.50 -26.53
N PRO A 877 -17.59 -22.13 -25.76
CA PRO A 877 -16.18 -21.73 -25.74
C PRO A 877 -15.49 -21.83 -27.10
N LYS A 878 -15.86 -22.81 -27.93
CA LYS A 878 -15.32 -22.96 -29.30
C LYS A 878 -15.83 -21.85 -30.22
N LEU A 879 -17.09 -21.48 -30.11
CA LEU A 879 -17.68 -20.37 -30.84
C LEU A 879 -17.01 -19.04 -30.47
N VAL A 880 -16.78 -18.78 -29.18
CA VAL A 880 -16.06 -17.57 -28.71
C VAL A 880 -14.61 -17.56 -29.21
N MET A 881 -13.95 -18.72 -29.24
CA MET A 881 -12.62 -18.87 -29.82
C MET A 881 -12.61 -18.52 -31.31
N ILE A 882 -13.55 -19.05 -32.10
CA ILE A 882 -13.70 -18.73 -33.54
C ILE A 882 -13.87 -17.22 -33.74
N PHE A 883 -14.78 -16.56 -33.01
CA PHE A 883 -14.99 -15.11 -33.12
C PHE A 883 -13.77 -14.27 -32.75
N ASN A 884 -12.96 -14.71 -31.79
CA ASN A 884 -11.68 -14.05 -31.49
C ASN A 884 -10.68 -14.23 -32.65
N THR A 885 -10.53 -15.45 -33.17
CA THR A 885 -9.66 -15.74 -34.33
C THR A 885 -10.09 -15.01 -35.60
N MET A 886 -11.39 -14.70 -35.78
CA MET A 886 -11.87 -13.90 -36.92
C MET A 886 -11.26 -12.49 -36.99
N LYS A 887 -10.87 -11.89 -35.85
CA LYS A 887 -10.21 -10.57 -35.84
C LYS A 887 -8.80 -10.64 -36.43
N ASP A 888 -8.05 -11.68 -36.10
CA ASP A 888 -6.71 -11.91 -36.65
C ASP A 888 -6.79 -12.34 -38.12
N LEU A 889 -7.79 -13.16 -38.46
CA LEU A 889 -8.07 -13.59 -39.84
C LEU A 889 -8.41 -12.40 -40.75
N PHE A 890 -9.10 -11.37 -40.26
CA PHE A 890 -9.41 -10.17 -41.04
C PHE A 890 -8.14 -9.49 -41.56
N PHE A 891 -7.15 -9.23 -40.70
CA PHE A 891 -5.87 -8.65 -41.12
C PHE A 891 -5.13 -9.57 -42.10
N PHE A 892 -5.13 -10.88 -41.86
CA PHE A 892 -4.53 -11.86 -42.77
C PHE A 892 -5.17 -11.85 -44.17
N VAL A 893 -6.50 -11.76 -44.25
CA VAL A 893 -7.23 -11.64 -45.52
C VAL A 893 -6.90 -10.33 -46.22
N CYS A 894 -6.75 -9.20 -45.50
CA CYS A 894 -6.30 -7.94 -46.08
C CYS A 894 -4.89 -8.07 -46.70
N PHE A 895 -3.94 -8.72 -46.03
CA PHE A 895 -2.60 -8.97 -46.59
C PHE A 895 -2.65 -9.84 -47.86
N ILE A 896 -3.44 -10.92 -47.85
CA ILE A 896 -3.66 -11.76 -49.03
C ILE A 896 -4.28 -10.96 -50.18
N LEU A 897 -5.26 -10.10 -49.91
CA LEU A 897 -5.93 -9.30 -50.92
C LEU A 897 -4.98 -8.29 -51.57
N ILE A 898 -4.10 -7.64 -50.80
CA ILE A 898 -3.05 -6.76 -51.33
C ILE A 898 -2.12 -7.54 -52.27
N PHE A 899 -1.67 -8.74 -51.87
CA PHE A 899 -0.82 -9.58 -52.70
C PHE A 899 -1.52 -10.05 -53.98
N LEU A 900 -2.79 -10.51 -53.86
CA LEU A 900 -3.62 -10.92 -55.00
C LEU A 900 -3.88 -9.76 -55.96
N CYS A 901 -4.16 -8.55 -55.47
CA CYS A 901 -4.30 -7.37 -56.33
C CYS A 901 -3.00 -7.06 -57.05
N GLY A 902 -1.85 -7.05 -56.37
CA GLY A 902 -0.53 -6.85 -56.98
C GLY A 902 -0.24 -7.87 -58.09
N PHE A 903 -0.43 -9.17 -57.80
CA PHE A 903 -0.26 -10.25 -58.76
C PHE A 903 -1.26 -10.19 -59.92
N SER A 904 -2.53 -9.87 -59.65
CA SER A 904 -3.57 -9.80 -60.68
C SER A 904 -3.34 -8.63 -61.62
N ILE A 905 -2.94 -7.46 -61.10
CA ILE A 905 -2.64 -6.27 -61.92
C ILE A 905 -1.40 -6.50 -62.79
N THR A 906 -0.33 -7.08 -62.24
CA THR A 906 0.88 -7.38 -63.04
C THR A 906 0.62 -8.47 -64.08
N SER A 907 -0.09 -9.55 -63.72
CA SER A 907 -0.48 -10.60 -64.66
C SER A 907 -1.40 -10.07 -65.77
N TRP A 908 -2.41 -9.26 -65.41
CA TRP A 908 -3.29 -8.61 -66.37
C TRP A 908 -2.53 -7.67 -67.30
N SER A 909 -1.58 -6.87 -66.79
CA SER A 909 -0.74 -5.98 -67.59
C SER A 909 0.17 -6.74 -68.57
N LEU A 910 0.75 -7.87 -68.14
CA LEU A 910 1.56 -8.74 -69.01
C LEU A 910 0.71 -9.39 -70.10
N ILE A 911 -0.47 -9.90 -69.77
CA ILE A 911 -1.37 -10.56 -70.74
C ILE A 911 -1.96 -9.53 -71.72
N THR A 912 -2.38 -8.35 -71.24
CA THR A 912 -2.96 -7.31 -72.11
C THR A 912 -1.93 -6.65 -73.01
N SER A 913 -0.68 -6.51 -72.58
CA SER A 913 0.41 -6.04 -73.45
C SER A 913 0.67 -7.01 -74.61
N ALA A 914 0.51 -8.32 -74.41
CA ALA A 914 0.56 -9.31 -75.48
C ALA A 914 -0.67 -9.26 -76.41
N SER A 915 -1.88 -8.98 -75.89
CA SER A 915 -3.11 -8.92 -76.72
C SER A 915 -3.27 -7.61 -77.51
N GLN A 916 -2.58 -6.53 -77.15
CA GLN A 916 -2.65 -5.25 -77.88
C GLN A 916 -1.79 -5.20 -79.15
N VAL A 917 -0.93 -6.20 -79.42
CA VAL A 917 -0.06 -6.25 -80.63
C VAL A 917 -0.80 -6.78 -81.88
N HIS A 918 -2.12 -6.97 -81.80
CA HIS A 918 -2.97 -7.45 -82.90
C HIS A 918 -4.13 -6.50 -83.25
N TRP A 919 -3.87 -5.20 -83.14
CA TRP A 919 -4.59 -4.11 -83.83
C TRP A 919 -3.61 -3.35 -84.71
#